data_AF-A0A8J7K1C3-F1
#
_entry.id   AF-A0A8J7K1C3-F1
#
_cell.length_a   1.000
_cell.length_b   1.000
_cell.length_c   1.000
_cell.angle_alpha   90.00
_cell.angle_beta   90.00
_cell.angle_gamma   90.00
#
_symmetry.space_group_name_H-M   'P 1'
#
loop_
_entity.id
_entity.type
_entity.pdbx_description
1 polymer ?
#
loop_
_entity_poly.entity_id
_entity_poly.type
_entity_poly.pdbx_seq_one_letter_code
_entity_poly.pdbx_strand_id
1 'polypeptide(L)'
;MVDYIFSGSLPENASTYVTRDADGELYDGLQAGKFCYVLNSRQSGKSSLRVQTMRRLRENGVECAAIDLSAGGIQNVPPEQWYADLIDTLIDSFDLDVDFGEWWGANQLNSLVTKFRKFLEEILLVEVKENIVIFIDEIDSVLSLNFPTDDFFAFIRSCYNQRVDNPAYNRLTFCLLGVASPSNLIQDKQRTPFNIGKAISLQGFQLHEVEPLVKGLKGKFSEPQAVMQEILDWTKGQPFLTQKLCQFMVEESEKENPRTVEEVVRSKIIENWESQDEPEHLRTIRARILSNEERAGYLLDLYQQVRRSEVETEITADNTLEQSELLLSGLVARREGKLRVYNLIYKQVFNENWVENELKNLRPYSESFKFWVASGGKDESRLLRGKALIDAKEWGKDKNLSYQDKQFLAASREKEIQEKIAADEQAAKLERERKDKEAVEKRNLVLSEANQKAKRRIAIGSFILVFTLSFTAISSLVAANKVREASKTNEYLATVETLAKLAGQLEDESSDSEAKELFSQAGQSVNIKDHKLRLAILNAGISYAYQKLKLKDLEEAQKNLDRSKQQIKKQCKLSEQNIPNEASQFCILTLKTSANLLREQKKSQEAIREYQSAYKYLEKLKSKGKRGNKTVNNISPPFQDTQIKILSKENVEALHREFIDLLSKAGNENLKSQVKESLKEHYLDELNNLLANKKWQEADQRTDRLMLYVANRESSSYLDIDSLKTFSCKSLQDIDSLWVKHSDERFGFSVQKQIWVKTGNRLGIIEPSDEDGKNFKRFISRVGWYDSEERAWKNYAKVIEVVDKNYQQAPVGTLPHTRYMDYGAVENGISFLALRLVNFNI
;
A
#
# COMPACT_ATOMS: atom_id res chain seq x y z
N MET A 1 -52.10 22.42 -21.95
CA MET A 1 -50.68 22.64 -22.28
C MET A 1 -49.89 21.72 -21.37
N VAL A 2 -48.88 21.01 -21.87
CA VAL A 2 -48.01 20.18 -21.02
C VAL A 2 -46.92 21.10 -20.49
N ASP A 3 -46.71 21.09 -19.17
CA ASP A 3 -45.75 21.97 -18.50
C ASP A 3 -44.56 21.14 -18.01
N TYR A 4 -43.36 21.46 -18.49
CA TYR A 4 -42.13 20.72 -18.21
C TYR A 4 -41.43 21.33 -17.00
N ILE A 5 -41.56 20.67 -15.85
CA ILE A 5 -41.07 21.16 -14.56
C ILE A 5 -39.71 20.50 -14.28
N PHE A 6 -38.63 21.23 -14.57
CA PHE A 6 -37.25 20.81 -14.29
C PHE A 6 -36.63 21.48 -13.05
N SER A 7 -37.25 22.51 -12.47
CA SER A 7 -36.82 23.10 -11.19
C SER A 7 -37.63 22.52 -10.01
N GLY A 8 -36.94 22.18 -8.92
CA GLY A 8 -37.58 21.70 -7.68
C GLY A 8 -38.18 20.29 -7.77
N SER A 9 -39.12 19.99 -6.88
CA SER A 9 -39.87 18.74 -6.88
C SER A 9 -41.12 18.85 -7.75
N LEU A 10 -41.36 17.88 -8.63
CA LEU A 10 -42.64 17.80 -9.34
C LEU A 10 -43.79 17.52 -8.34
N PRO A 11 -44.91 18.27 -8.42
CA PRO A 11 -46.08 18.03 -7.58
C PRO A 11 -46.77 16.69 -7.89
N GLU A 12 -47.62 16.24 -6.96
CA GLU A 12 -48.34 14.97 -7.03
C GLU A 12 -49.17 14.76 -8.31
N ASN A 13 -49.64 15.84 -8.92
CA ASN A 13 -50.50 15.87 -10.12
C ASN A 13 -49.74 16.22 -11.42
N ALA A 14 -48.40 16.28 -11.39
CA ALA A 14 -47.61 16.69 -12.55
C ALA A 14 -47.77 15.70 -13.73
N SER A 15 -48.41 16.16 -14.81
CA SER A 15 -48.64 15.36 -16.02
C SER A 15 -47.37 14.90 -16.76
N THR A 16 -46.23 15.51 -16.42
CA THR A 16 -44.88 15.24 -16.92
C THR A 16 -44.07 14.29 -16.04
N TYR A 17 -44.63 13.79 -14.93
CA TYR A 17 -43.93 12.80 -14.10
C TYR A 17 -43.71 11.49 -14.87
N VAL A 18 -42.47 11.00 -14.88
CA VAL A 18 -42.06 9.73 -15.48
C VAL A 18 -41.87 8.70 -14.38
N THR A 19 -42.79 7.71 -14.34
CA THR A 19 -42.68 6.54 -13.48
C THR A 19 -41.56 5.64 -13.97
N ARG A 20 -40.65 5.24 -13.07
CA ARG A 20 -39.53 4.33 -13.34
C ARG A 20 -39.69 3.01 -12.59
N ASP A 21 -38.86 2.01 -12.90
CA ASP A 21 -38.75 0.79 -12.08
C ASP A 21 -38.52 1.09 -10.58
N ALA A 22 -37.73 2.13 -10.30
CA ALA A 22 -37.44 2.60 -8.94
C ALA A 22 -38.70 3.03 -8.14
N ASP A 23 -39.76 3.48 -8.82
CA ASP A 23 -41.04 3.85 -8.21
C ASP A 23 -41.82 2.64 -7.71
N GLY A 24 -41.78 1.52 -8.44
CA GLY A 24 -42.29 0.24 -7.97
C GLY A 24 -41.43 -0.28 -6.82
N GLU A 25 -40.12 -0.34 -7.04
CA GLU A 25 -39.16 -0.88 -6.09
C GLU A 25 -39.14 -0.20 -4.71
N LEU A 26 -39.34 1.12 -4.66
CA LEU A 26 -39.41 1.87 -3.40
C LEU A 26 -40.77 1.69 -2.73
N TYR A 27 -41.87 1.81 -3.47
CA TYR A 27 -43.22 1.62 -2.95
C TYR A 27 -43.41 0.21 -2.38
N ASP A 28 -43.08 -0.84 -3.13
CA ASP A 28 -43.20 -2.23 -2.69
C ASP A 28 -42.30 -2.51 -1.47
N GLY A 29 -41.13 -1.84 -1.42
CA GLY A 29 -40.21 -1.90 -0.29
C GLY A 29 -40.85 -1.33 0.98
N LEU A 30 -41.35 -0.11 0.92
CA LEU A 30 -41.94 0.60 2.05
C LEU A 30 -43.29 0.03 2.48
N GLN A 31 -44.13 -0.43 1.54
CA GLN A 31 -45.40 -1.11 1.84
C GLN A 31 -45.16 -2.48 2.53
N ALA A 32 -44.06 -3.17 2.19
CA ALA A 32 -43.59 -4.35 2.92
C ALA A 32 -42.83 -4.00 4.23
N GLY A 33 -42.86 -2.73 4.66
CA GLY A 33 -42.22 -2.23 5.87
C GLY A 33 -40.69 -2.24 5.85
N LYS A 34 -40.02 -2.36 4.70
CA LYS A 34 -38.56 -2.45 4.63
C LYS A 34 -37.92 -1.07 4.76
N PHE A 35 -36.88 -0.96 5.57
CA PHE A 35 -36.00 0.21 5.56
C PHE A 35 -35.41 0.38 4.15
N CYS A 36 -35.64 1.53 3.52
CA CYS A 36 -35.19 1.81 2.14
C CYS A 36 -34.32 3.07 2.10
N TYR A 37 -33.41 3.17 1.13
CA TYR A 37 -32.64 4.40 0.92
C TYR A 37 -32.34 4.71 -0.54
N VAL A 38 -32.43 5.99 -0.89
CA VAL A 38 -32.25 6.56 -2.24
C VAL A 38 -31.07 7.54 -2.20
N LEU A 39 -29.85 7.00 -2.27
CA LEU A 39 -28.61 7.78 -2.19
C LEU A 39 -28.01 7.95 -3.59
N ASN A 40 -28.09 9.15 -4.16
CA ASN A 40 -27.70 9.43 -5.55
C ASN A 40 -27.44 10.93 -5.80
N SER A 41 -26.83 11.28 -6.94
CA SER A 41 -26.45 12.65 -7.33
C SER A 41 -27.58 13.68 -7.22
N ARG A 42 -27.25 14.98 -7.18
CA ARG A 42 -28.26 16.05 -7.30
C ARG A 42 -29.06 15.92 -8.61
N GLN A 43 -30.30 16.40 -8.60
CA GLN A 43 -31.23 16.44 -9.74
C GLN A 43 -31.56 15.07 -10.41
N SER A 44 -31.42 13.96 -9.67
CA SER A 44 -31.80 12.59 -10.11
C SER A 44 -33.29 12.24 -9.90
N GLY A 45 -34.14 13.21 -9.51
CA GLY A 45 -35.57 13.01 -9.27
C GLY A 45 -35.91 12.29 -7.95
N LYS A 46 -35.06 12.43 -6.92
CA LYS A 46 -35.27 11.85 -5.57
C LYS A 46 -36.53 12.38 -4.89
N SER A 47 -36.64 13.69 -4.73
CA SER A 47 -37.74 14.31 -3.99
C SER A 47 -39.08 14.22 -4.75
N SER A 48 -39.07 14.17 -6.08
CA SER A 48 -40.27 13.85 -6.87
C SER A 48 -40.71 12.38 -6.71
N LEU A 49 -39.76 11.44 -6.65
CA LEU A 49 -40.04 10.04 -6.29
C LEU A 49 -40.60 9.93 -4.87
N ARG A 50 -40.07 10.69 -3.90
CA ARG A 50 -40.61 10.79 -2.54
C ARG A 50 -42.08 11.21 -2.57
N VAL A 51 -42.40 12.33 -3.23
CA VAL A 51 -43.77 12.86 -3.36
C VAL A 51 -44.74 11.83 -3.96
N GLN A 52 -44.37 11.21 -5.10
CA GLN A 52 -45.23 10.22 -5.75
C GLN A 52 -45.38 8.93 -4.94
N THR A 53 -44.34 8.52 -4.20
CA THR A 53 -44.40 7.36 -3.30
C THR A 53 -45.27 7.65 -2.08
N MET A 54 -45.12 8.82 -1.44
CA MET A 54 -45.97 9.27 -0.32
C MET A 54 -47.44 9.30 -0.73
N ARG A 55 -47.76 9.85 -1.90
CA ARG A 55 -49.13 9.84 -2.44
C ARG A 55 -49.67 8.42 -2.57
N ARG A 56 -48.95 7.52 -3.26
CA ARG A 56 -49.37 6.12 -3.44
C ARG A 56 -49.53 5.38 -2.11
N LEU A 57 -48.71 5.69 -1.11
CA LEU A 57 -48.79 5.11 0.24
C LEU A 57 -50.05 5.61 0.97
N ARG A 58 -50.31 6.92 0.96
CA ARG A 58 -51.54 7.53 1.53
C ARG A 58 -52.81 7.02 0.85
N GLU A 59 -52.83 6.89 -0.47
CA GLU A 59 -53.91 6.26 -1.25
C GLU A 59 -54.17 4.78 -0.84
N ASN A 60 -53.24 4.14 -0.12
CA ASN A 60 -53.37 2.78 0.42
C ASN A 60 -53.42 2.72 1.96
N GLY A 61 -53.77 3.82 2.64
CA GLY A 61 -53.95 3.85 4.10
C GLY A 61 -52.65 3.77 4.91
N VAL A 62 -51.56 4.34 4.37
CA VAL A 62 -50.28 4.48 5.06
C VAL A 62 -50.00 5.95 5.32
N GLU A 63 -49.92 6.33 6.58
CA GLU A 63 -49.60 7.68 7.00
C GLU A 63 -48.12 7.99 6.77
N CYS A 64 -47.85 9.20 6.26
CA CYS A 64 -46.53 9.57 5.74
C CYS A 64 -46.10 10.97 6.19
N ALA A 65 -44.97 11.04 6.90
CA ALA A 65 -44.26 12.29 7.22
C ALA A 65 -43.01 12.46 6.36
N ALA A 66 -42.63 13.71 6.09
CA ALA A 66 -41.42 14.05 5.36
C ALA A 66 -40.63 15.12 6.10
N ILE A 67 -39.47 14.72 6.63
CA ILE A 67 -38.53 15.61 7.30
C ILE A 67 -37.46 16.00 6.28
N ASP A 68 -37.30 17.30 6.05
CA ASP A 68 -36.22 17.86 5.24
C ASP A 68 -35.12 18.40 6.16
N LEU A 69 -33.96 17.73 6.20
CA LEU A 69 -32.86 18.16 7.07
C LEU A 69 -32.16 19.44 6.58
N SER A 70 -32.48 19.92 5.37
CA SER A 70 -31.91 21.16 4.80
C SER A 70 -32.67 22.44 5.17
N ALA A 71 -33.91 22.33 5.66
CA ALA A 71 -34.81 23.46 5.87
C ALA A 71 -34.43 24.39 7.05
N GLY A 72 -33.55 23.93 7.96
CA GLY A 72 -33.07 24.67 9.12
C GLY A 72 -31.67 25.29 8.95
N GLY A 73 -31.25 26.13 9.91
CA GLY A 73 -29.93 26.79 9.93
C GLY A 73 -28.75 25.88 10.30
N ILE A 74 -28.61 24.73 9.62
CA ILE A 74 -27.81 23.54 9.98
C ILE A 74 -26.44 23.82 10.62
N GLN A 75 -25.63 24.70 10.03
CA GLN A 75 -24.19 24.80 10.35
C GLN A 75 -23.85 25.14 11.82
N ASN A 76 -24.80 25.61 12.62
CA ASN A 76 -24.60 25.84 14.06
C ASN A 76 -25.81 25.44 14.94
N VAL A 77 -26.69 24.53 14.46
CA VAL A 77 -27.83 24.08 15.28
C VAL A 77 -27.35 23.29 16.49
N PRO A 78 -27.71 23.67 17.74
CA PRO A 78 -27.40 22.87 18.92
C PRO A 78 -28.07 21.49 18.82
N PRO A 79 -27.46 20.40 19.33
CA PRO A 79 -28.07 19.06 19.26
C PRO A 79 -29.49 19.01 19.81
N GLU A 80 -29.77 19.72 20.90
CA GLU A 80 -31.11 19.80 21.50
C GLU A 80 -32.16 20.39 20.54
N GLN A 81 -31.85 21.50 19.87
CA GLN A 81 -32.72 22.10 18.88
C GLN A 81 -32.94 21.15 17.69
N TRP A 82 -31.88 20.49 17.19
CA TRP A 82 -32.00 19.57 16.07
C TRP A 82 -32.96 18.41 16.36
N TYR A 83 -32.88 17.79 17.54
CA TYR A 83 -33.85 16.75 17.93
C TYR A 83 -35.24 17.31 18.25
N ALA A 84 -35.37 18.58 18.64
CA ALA A 84 -36.66 19.24 18.83
C ALA A 84 -37.35 19.47 17.48
N ASP A 85 -36.66 20.05 16.50
CA ASP A 85 -37.16 20.30 15.13
C ASP A 85 -37.64 19.00 14.46
N LEU A 86 -36.93 17.87 14.69
CA LEU A 86 -37.35 16.54 14.23
C LEU A 86 -38.68 16.08 14.82
N ILE A 87 -38.95 16.39 16.10
CA ILE A 87 -40.20 16.00 16.77
C ILE A 87 -41.33 16.95 16.38
N ASP A 88 -41.07 18.24 16.36
CA ASP A 88 -42.00 19.30 15.93
C ASP A 88 -42.53 19.01 14.51
N THR A 89 -41.63 18.69 13.58
CA THR A 89 -42.01 18.28 12.21
C THR A 89 -42.89 17.03 12.18
N LEU A 90 -42.74 16.09 13.12
CA LEU A 90 -43.57 14.89 13.22
C LEU A 90 -44.94 15.19 13.84
N ILE A 91 -45.01 16.11 14.82
CA ILE A 91 -46.28 16.60 15.39
C ILE A 91 -47.12 17.23 14.27
N ASP A 92 -46.54 18.18 13.53
CA ASP A 92 -47.19 18.84 12.39
C ASP A 92 -47.56 17.87 11.26
N SER A 93 -46.69 16.89 10.95
CA SER A 93 -46.92 15.96 9.83
C SER A 93 -48.03 14.93 10.10
N PHE A 94 -48.35 14.66 11.36
CA PHE A 94 -49.34 13.65 11.77
C PHE A 94 -50.54 14.23 12.55
N ASP A 95 -50.62 15.56 12.70
CA ASP A 95 -51.70 16.29 13.40
C ASP A 95 -51.91 15.78 14.84
N LEU A 96 -50.81 15.66 15.60
CA LEU A 96 -50.79 15.05 16.94
C LEU A 96 -51.21 16.05 18.05
N ASP A 97 -52.06 15.62 18.97
CA ASP A 97 -52.59 16.46 20.06
C ASP A 97 -51.68 16.44 21.29
N VAL A 98 -50.52 17.11 21.19
CA VAL A 98 -49.51 17.14 22.26
C VAL A 98 -49.02 18.57 22.56
N ASP A 99 -49.02 18.96 23.84
CA ASP A 99 -48.26 20.13 24.30
C ASP A 99 -46.77 19.77 24.28
N PHE A 100 -46.10 20.12 23.18
CA PHE A 100 -44.68 19.84 22.99
C PHE A 100 -43.80 20.50 24.05
N GLY A 101 -44.18 21.68 24.56
CA GLY A 101 -43.44 22.40 25.58
C GLY A 101 -43.47 21.67 26.93
N GLU A 102 -44.66 21.26 27.37
CA GLU A 102 -44.84 20.44 28.58
C GLU A 102 -44.15 19.08 28.43
N TRP A 103 -44.36 18.38 27.30
CA TRP A 103 -43.80 17.05 27.07
C TRP A 103 -42.26 17.07 27.00
N TRP A 104 -41.66 18.05 26.32
CA TRP A 104 -40.21 18.20 26.26
C TRP A 104 -39.62 18.54 27.64
N GLY A 105 -40.33 19.39 28.39
CA GLY A 105 -40.03 19.73 29.79
C GLY A 105 -40.00 18.51 30.70
N ALA A 106 -41.07 17.70 30.69
CA ALA A 106 -41.19 16.48 31.49
C ALA A 106 -40.11 15.44 31.18
N ASN A 107 -39.55 15.45 29.96
CA ASN A 107 -38.52 14.52 29.52
C ASN A 107 -37.08 15.09 29.57
N GLN A 108 -36.84 16.26 30.18
CA GLN A 108 -35.52 16.94 30.19
C GLN A 108 -34.34 16.07 30.69
N LEU A 109 -34.56 15.14 31.62
CA LEU A 109 -33.50 14.27 32.16
C LEU A 109 -33.07 13.15 31.20
N ASN A 110 -33.78 12.95 30.08
CA ASN A 110 -33.46 11.93 29.08
C ASN A 110 -32.44 12.43 28.05
N SER A 111 -31.59 11.53 27.55
CA SER A 111 -30.76 11.82 26.38
C SER A 111 -31.62 12.20 25.17
N LEU A 112 -31.10 12.99 24.23
CA LEU A 112 -31.88 13.46 23.08
C LEU A 112 -32.41 12.32 22.20
N VAL A 113 -31.61 11.27 21.98
CA VAL A 113 -32.05 10.04 21.29
C VAL A 113 -33.10 9.29 22.12
N THR A 114 -33.01 9.31 23.45
CA THR A 114 -34.05 8.76 24.33
C THR A 114 -35.34 9.56 24.26
N LYS A 115 -35.29 10.91 24.20
CA LYS A 115 -36.47 11.76 23.96
C LYS A 115 -37.12 11.36 22.64
N PHE A 116 -36.36 11.35 21.54
CA PHE A 116 -36.88 10.97 20.21
C PHE A 116 -37.50 9.56 20.20
N ARG A 117 -36.87 8.57 20.86
CA ARG A 117 -37.47 7.25 21.02
C ARG A 117 -38.80 7.29 21.80
N LYS A 118 -38.82 7.93 22.97
CA LYS A 118 -40.04 8.00 23.82
C LYS A 118 -41.17 8.69 23.08
N PHE A 119 -40.91 9.75 22.32
CA PHE A 119 -41.92 10.38 21.48
C PHE A 119 -42.52 9.40 20.46
N LEU A 120 -41.67 8.65 19.75
CA LEU A 120 -42.13 7.66 18.78
C LEU A 120 -42.90 6.50 19.43
N GLU A 121 -42.47 6.04 20.62
CA GLU A 121 -43.08 4.92 21.36
C GLU A 121 -44.38 5.27 22.09
N GLU A 122 -44.42 6.44 22.74
CA GLU A 122 -45.46 6.83 23.70
C GLU A 122 -46.51 7.79 23.11
N ILE A 123 -46.16 8.52 22.04
CA ILE A 123 -47.05 9.48 21.36
C ILE A 123 -47.39 8.96 19.95
N LEU A 124 -46.43 8.99 19.00
CA LEU A 124 -46.72 8.72 17.58
C LEU A 124 -47.34 7.33 17.34
N LEU A 125 -46.73 6.27 17.88
CA LEU A 125 -47.26 4.91 17.74
C LEU A 125 -48.53 4.66 18.58
N VAL A 126 -48.86 5.54 19.52
CA VAL A 126 -50.07 5.46 20.34
C VAL A 126 -51.24 6.17 19.66
N GLU A 127 -51.03 7.34 19.07
CA GLU A 127 -52.10 8.10 18.41
C GLU A 127 -52.39 7.56 17.00
N VAL A 128 -51.38 7.46 16.14
CA VAL A 128 -51.53 6.93 14.77
C VAL A 128 -51.63 5.40 14.83
N LYS A 129 -52.70 4.83 14.25
CA LYS A 129 -53.01 3.38 14.27
C LYS A 129 -52.60 2.66 12.99
N GLU A 130 -52.49 3.43 11.92
CA GLU A 130 -52.17 3.07 10.55
C GLU A 130 -50.69 2.63 10.42
N ASN A 131 -50.29 2.18 9.25
CA ASN A 131 -48.86 2.04 8.95
C ASN A 131 -48.24 3.42 8.77
N ILE A 132 -46.99 3.60 9.21
CA ILE A 132 -46.30 4.89 9.27
C ILE A 132 -45.00 4.81 8.47
N VAL A 133 -44.81 5.72 7.52
CA VAL A 133 -43.54 5.90 6.82
C VAL A 133 -42.98 7.30 7.06
N ILE A 134 -41.79 7.37 7.65
CA ILE A 134 -41.06 8.62 7.85
C ILE A 134 -39.96 8.72 6.79
N PHE A 135 -40.10 9.69 5.89
CA PHE A 135 -39.08 10.04 4.90
C PHE A 135 -38.13 11.09 5.48
N ILE A 136 -36.83 10.83 5.45
CA ILE A 136 -35.78 11.80 5.78
C ILE A 136 -35.10 12.20 4.47
N ASP A 137 -35.32 13.42 4.01
CA ASP A 137 -34.74 13.99 2.79
C ASP A 137 -33.53 14.89 3.11
N GLU A 138 -32.70 15.16 2.10
CA GLU A 138 -31.40 15.85 2.21
C GLU A 138 -30.52 15.28 3.36
N ILE A 139 -30.45 13.94 3.51
CA ILE A 139 -29.67 13.27 4.57
C ILE A 139 -28.17 13.62 4.55
N ASP A 140 -27.64 14.11 3.43
CA ASP A 140 -26.28 14.67 3.34
C ASP A 140 -26.07 15.94 4.19
N SER A 141 -27.14 16.61 4.62
CA SER A 141 -27.09 17.76 5.55
C SER A 141 -26.42 17.41 6.88
N VAL A 142 -26.50 16.16 7.35
CA VAL A 142 -25.86 15.73 8.60
C VAL A 142 -24.33 15.84 8.57
N LEU A 143 -23.74 15.86 7.37
CA LEU A 143 -22.29 16.02 7.17
C LEU A 143 -21.81 17.45 7.49
N SER A 144 -22.73 18.41 7.61
CA SER A 144 -22.45 19.81 7.95
C SER A 144 -22.73 20.15 9.43
N LEU A 145 -23.10 19.15 10.25
CA LEU A 145 -23.38 19.34 11.68
C LEU A 145 -22.10 19.26 12.51
N ASN A 146 -21.96 20.16 13.48
CA ASN A 146 -20.81 20.22 14.40
C ASN A 146 -20.90 19.23 15.58
N PHE A 147 -21.70 18.16 15.47
CA PHE A 147 -21.86 17.13 16.50
C PHE A 147 -22.05 15.73 15.89
N PRO A 148 -21.70 14.63 16.61
CA PRO A 148 -21.83 13.27 16.08
C PRO A 148 -23.29 12.84 15.89
N THR A 149 -23.61 12.28 14.72
CA THR A 149 -24.95 11.78 14.37
C THR A 149 -25.04 10.24 14.29
N ASP A 150 -23.95 9.50 14.54
CA ASP A 150 -23.92 8.03 14.54
C ASP A 150 -25.01 7.39 15.43
N ASP A 151 -25.39 8.03 16.55
CA ASP A 151 -26.45 7.52 17.44
C ASP A 151 -27.86 7.65 16.84
N PHE A 152 -28.12 8.63 15.96
CA PHE A 152 -29.38 8.74 15.20
C PHE A 152 -29.50 7.60 14.18
N PHE A 153 -28.43 7.29 13.45
CA PHE A 153 -28.41 6.16 12.52
C PHE A 153 -28.53 4.80 13.24
N ALA A 154 -27.87 4.66 14.40
CA ALA A 154 -28.03 3.49 15.26
C ALA A 154 -29.47 3.37 15.82
N PHE A 155 -30.13 4.49 16.10
CA PHE A 155 -31.53 4.52 16.52
C PHE A 155 -32.50 4.02 15.44
N ILE A 156 -32.34 4.45 14.18
CA ILE A 156 -33.13 3.95 13.05
C ILE A 156 -33.01 2.42 12.94
N ARG A 157 -31.80 1.87 13.09
CA ARG A 157 -31.58 0.42 13.14
C ARG A 157 -32.24 -0.23 14.37
N SER A 158 -32.21 0.42 15.52
CA SER A 158 -32.87 -0.05 16.73
C SER A 158 -34.38 -0.21 16.52
N CYS A 159 -35.04 0.74 15.84
CA CYS A 159 -36.47 0.67 15.53
C CYS A 159 -36.83 -0.57 14.70
N TYR A 160 -35.98 -0.94 13.73
CA TYR A 160 -36.18 -2.16 12.93
C TYR A 160 -36.04 -3.43 13.78
N ASN A 161 -35.06 -3.48 14.69
CA ASN A 161 -34.86 -4.63 15.57
C ASN A 161 -36.01 -4.79 16.59
N GLN A 162 -36.55 -3.68 17.11
CA GLN A 162 -37.65 -3.67 18.09
C GLN A 162 -38.95 -4.32 17.59
N ARG A 163 -39.08 -4.55 16.28
CA ARG A 163 -40.23 -5.26 15.67
C ARG A 163 -40.47 -6.67 16.20
N VAL A 164 -39.43 -7.30 16.75
CA VAL A 164 -39.50 -8.63 17.37
C VAL A 164 -40.15 -8.56 18.76
N ASP A 165 -39.78 -7.56 19.56
CA ASP A 165 -40.17 -7.47 20.98
C ASP A 165 -41.42 -6.61 21.20
N ASN A 166 -41.62 -5.58 20.36
CA ASN A 166 -42.75 -4.67 20.41
C ASN A 166 -43.47 -4.62 19.04
N PRO A 167 -44.64 -5.26 18.90
CA PRO A 167 -45.38 -5.33 17.64
C PRO A 167 -45.72 -3.98 17.01
N ALA A 168 -45.83 -2.89 17.79
CA ALA A 168 -46.14 -1.56 17.27
C ALA A 168 -45.08 -1.07 16.25
N TYR A 169 -43.81 -1.42 16.44
CA TYR A 169 -42.73 -1.06 15.51
C TYR A 169 -42.86 -1.71 14.12
N ASN A 170 -43.69 -2.73 13.94
CA ASN A 170 -43.95 -3.30 12.60
C ASN A 170 -44.67 -2.29 11.69
N ARG A 171 -45.39 -1.32 12.29
CA ARG A 171 -46.04 -0.22 11.56
C ARG A 171 -45.07 0.90 11.19
N LEU A 172 -43.95 1.08 11.90
CA LEU A 172 -43.01 2.19 11.69
C LEU A 172 -41.90 1.83 10.71
N THR A 173 -41.79 2.55 9.60
CA THR A 173 -40.74 2.38 8.58
C THR A 173 -40.06 3.70 8.25
N PHE A 174 -38.74 3.66 8.04
CA PHE A 174 -37.95 4.83 7.62
C PHE A 174 -37.50 4.72 6.16
N CYS A 175 -37.41 5.86 5.49
CA CYS A 175 -36.78 6.00 4.16
C CYS A 175 -35.77 7.15 4.18
N LEU A 176 -34.51 6.92 3.73
CA LEU A 176 -33.49 7.98 3.64
C LEU A 176 -33.26 8.41 2.19
N LEU A 177 -33.19 9.71 1.92
CA LEU A 177 -32.88 10.28 0.61
C LEU A 177 -31.80 11.36 0.73
N GLY A 178 -30.86 11.41 -0.22
CA GLY A 178 -29.84 12.47 -0.26
C GLY A 178 -28.68 12.19 -1.22
N VAL A 179 -27.59 12.96 -1.07
CA VAL A 179 -26.43 13.04 -1.96
C VAL A 179 -25.11 12.71 -1.24
N ALA A 180 -25.14 11.61 -0.48
CA ALA A 180 -23.99 11.04 0.21
C ALA A 180 -23.86 9.53 -0.07
N SER A 181 -22.68 8.97 0.19
CA SER A 181 -22.48 7.51 0.22
C SER A 181 -22.76 6.96 1.63
N PRO A 182 -23.14 5.69 1.79
CA PRO A 182 -23.31 5.05 3.11
C PRO A 182 -22.10 5.18 4.04
N SER A 183 -20.88 5.20 3.47
CA SER A 183 -19.62 5.33 4.21
C SER A 183 -19.30 6.77 4.65
N ASN A 184 -19.90 7.78 4.02
CA ASN A 184 -19.74 9.17 4.44
C ASN A 184 -20.71 9.51 5.59
N LEU A 185 -21.89 8.89 5.62
CA LEU A 185 -22.96 9.20 6.58
C LEU A 185 -22.77 8.63 7.99
N ILE A 186 -21.98 7.56 8.17
CA ILE A 186 -21.74 6.95 9.48
C ILE A 186 -20.31 6.40 9.57
N GLN A 187 -19.63 6.69 10.68
CA GLN A 187 -18.25 6.22 10.88
C GLN A 187 -18.21 4.77 11.37
N ASP A 188 -19.10 4.39 12.30
CA ASP A 188 -19.16 3.03 12.82
C ASP A 188 -19.92 2.05 11.88
N LYS A 189 -19.14 1.30 11.10
CA LYS A 189 -19.62 0.23 10.20
C LYS A 189 -20.31 -0.94 10.91
N GLN A 190 -20.12 -1.14 12.22
CA GLN A 190 -20.83 -2.17 13.00
C GLN A 190 -22.27 -1.73 13.34
N ARG A 191 -22.50 -0.43 13.51
CA ARG A 191 -23.79 0.15 13.97
C ARG A 191 -24.70 0.61 12.82
N THR A 192 -24.18 0.70 11.60
CA THR A 192 -24.91 1.21 10.43
C THR A 192 -26.27 0.54 10.16
N PRO A 193 -27.32 1.32 9.80
CA PRO A 193 -28.60 0.80 9.31
C PRO A 193 -28.52 0.34 7.85
N PHE A 194 -27.52 0.77 7.07
CA PHE A 194 -27.42 0.44 5.64
C PHE A 194 -27.22 -1.07 5.37
N ASN A 195 -26.76 -1.85 6.36
CA ASN A 195 -26.64 -3.30 6.28
C ASN A 195 -27.98 -4.05 6.27
N ILE A 196 -29.06 -3.43 6.77
CA ILE A 196 -30.42 -4.01 6.80
C ILE A 196 -31.37 -3.33 5.80
N GLY A 197 -30.89 -2.32 5.07
CA GLY A 197 -31.70 -1.49 4.18
C GLY A 197 -31.67 -1.96 2.73
N LYS A 198 -32.79 -1.76 2.02
CA LYS A 198 -32.85 -1.89 0.57
C LYS A 198 -32.34 -0.60 -0.09
N ALA A 199 -31.20 -0.69 -0.79
CA ALA A 199 -30.74 0.37 -1.68
C ALA A 199 -31.67 0.47 -2.90
N ILE A 200 -32.15 1.67 -3.22
CA ILE A 200 -32.92 1.96 -4.42
C ILE A 200 -32.03 2.79 -5.36
N SER A 201 -31.72 2.24 -6.53
CA SER A 201 -30.89 2.92 -7.53
C SER A 201 -31.76 3.76 -8.46
N LEU A 202 -31.41 5.04 -8.68
CA LEU A 202 -32.06 5.86 -9.69
C LEU A 202 -31.21 5.90 -10.96
N GLN A 203 -31.76 5.36 -12.04
CA GLN A 203 -31.21 5.48 -13.38
C GLN A 203 -31.87 6.64 -14.12
N GLY A 204 -31.29 7.02 -15.26
CA GLY A 204 -31.94 7.94 -16.19
C GLY A 204 -33.12 7.27 -16.91
N PHE A 205 -34.09 8.07 -17.33
CA PHE A 205 -35.29 7.61 -18.03
C PHE A 205 -34.96 6.77 -19.29
N GLN A 206 -35.74 5.71 -19.49
CA GLN A 206 -35.71 4.83 -20.65
C GLN A 206 -36.81 5.20 -21.65
N LEU A 207 -36.64 4.81 -22.92
CA LEU A 207 -37.57 5.16 -24.01
C LEU A 207 -39.03 4.73 -23.73
N HIS A 208 -39.23 3.61 -23.03
CA HIS A 208 -40.56 3.11 -22.71
C HIS A 208 -41.23 3.82 -21.52
N GLU A 209 -40.46 4.54 -20.69
CA GLU A 209 -40.96 5.27 -19.52
C GLU A 209 -41.47 6.69 -19.91
N VAL A 210 -40.86 7.31 -20.92
CA VAL A 210 -41.02 8.75 -21.22
C VAL A 210 -42.30 9.18 -21.97
N GLU A 211 -43.28 8.30 -22.18
CA GLU A 211 -44.57 8.68 -22.81
C GLU A 211 -45.27 9.90 -22.15
N PRO A 212 -45.20 10.15 -20.82
CA PRO A 212 -45.67 11.40 -20.22
C PRO A 212 -45.00 12.66 -20.80
N LEU A 213 -43.69 12.60 -21.10
CA LEU A 213 -42.94 13.68 -21.72
C LEU A 213 -43.25 13.81 -23.22
N VAL A 214 -43.40 12.69 -23.95
CA VAL A 214 -43.73 12.69 -25.38
C VAL A 214 -45.04 13.44 -25.65
N LYS A 215 -46.01 13.40 -24.72
CA LYS A 215 -47.30 14.11 -24.85
C LYS A 215 -47.16 15.62 -25.10
N GLY A 216 -46.14 16.29 -24.57
CA GLY A 216 -45.92 17.72 -24.82
C GLY A 216 -45.31 18.04 -26.20
N LEU A 217 -44.68 17.04 -26.84
CA LEU A 217 -44.14 17.15 -28.19
C LEU A 217 -45.17 16.79 -29.28
N LYS A 218 -46.29 16.12 -28.92
CA LYS A 218 -47.36 15.74 -29.85
C LYS A 218 -48.06 16.99 -30.42
N GLY A 219 -48.16 17.06 -31.75
CA GLY A 219 -48.73 18.21 -32.46
C GLY A 219 -47.76 19.39 -32.64
N LYS A 220 -46.53 19.30 -32.08
CA LYS A 220 -45.43 20.24 -32.32
C LYS A 220 -44.44 19.71 -33.36
N PHE A 221 -44.22 18.41 -33.38
CA PHE A 221 -43.36 17.71 -34.34
C PHE A 221 -44.14 16.61 -35.08
N SER A 222 -43.72 16.29 -36.30
CA SER A 222 -44.27 15.18 -37.10
C SER A 222 -43.96 13.81 -36.49
N GLU A 223 -42.78 13.64 -35.89
CA GLU A 223 -42.34 12.40 -35.25
C GLU A 223 -41.89 12.64 -33.79
N PRO A 224 -42.83 12.87 -32.85
CA PRO A 224 -42.51 13.18 -31.44
C PRO A 224 -41.64 12.12 -30.75
N GLN A 225 -41.80 10.85 -31.10
CA GLN A 225 -41.02 9.73 -30.57
C GLN A 225 -39.56 9.76 -31.04
N ALA A 226 -39.30 10.16 -32.28
CA ALA A 226 -37.93 10.29 -32.80
C ALA A 226 -37.19 11.44 -32.10
N VAL A 227 -37.85 12.59 -31.94
CA VAL A 227 -37.34 13.72 -31.15
C VAL A 227 -37.03 13.29 -29.70
N MET A 228 -37.94 12.56 -29.06
CA MET A 228 -37.72 12.05 -27.69
C MET A 228 -36.55 11.07 -27.59
N GLN A 229 -36.37 10.19 -28.58
CA GLN A 229 -35.22 9.28 -28.64
C GLN A 229 -33.90 10.06 -28.76
N GLU A 230 -33.82 11.07 -29.64
CA GLU A 230 -32.63 11.91 -29.77
C GLU A 230 -32.32 12.69 -28.47
N ILE A 231 -33.35 13.25 -27.82
CA ILE A 231 -33.25 13.86 -26.49
C ILE A 231 -32.63 12.86 -25.49
N LEU A 232 -33.16 11.63 -25.42
CA LEU A 232 -32.63 10.60 -24.53
C LEU A 232 -31.20 10.18 -24.88
N ASP A 233 -30.78 10.21 -26.14
CA ASP A 233 -29.40 9.93 -26.51
C ASP A 233 -28.43 11.01 -26.03
N TRP A 234 -28.85 12.29 -26.08
CA TRP A 234 -28.08 13.40 -25.54
C TRP A 234 -28.01 13.41 -24.00
N THR A 235 -29.14 13.22 -23.32
CA THR A 235 -29.25 13.35 -21.85
C THR A 235 -28.98 12.05 -21.08
N LYS A 236 -29.04 10.90 -21.77
CA LYS A 236 -29.15 9.54 -21.21
C LYS A 236 -30.19 9.46 -20.08
N GLY A 237 -31.32 10.12 -20.31
CA GLY A 237 -32.47 10.13 -19.43
C GLY A 237 -32.29 10.88 -18.11
N GLN A 238 -31.22 11.68 -17.94
CA GLN A 238 -31.05 12.46 -16.72
C GLN A 238 -32.28 13.40 -16.53
N PRO A 239 -33.01 13.35 -15.41
CA PRO A 239 -34.37 13.91 -15.35
C PRO A 239 -34.47 15.41 -15.63
N PHE A 240 -33.56 16.21 -15.07
CA PHE A 240 -33.51 17.66 -15.27
C PHE A 240 -33.27 18.03 -16.72
N LEU A 241 -32.18 17.53 -17.32
CA LEU A 241 -31.80 17.81 -18.70
C LEU A 241 -32.84 17.31 -19.68
N THR A 242 -33.46 16.16 -19.40
CA THR A 242 -34.49 15.59 -20.28
C THR A 242 -35.72 16.50 -20.35
N GLN A 243 -36.22 16.98 -19.20
CA GLN A 243 -37.33 17.94 -19.19
C GLN A 243 -36.94 19.32 -19.70
N LYS A 244 -35.78 19.86 -19.33
CA LYS A 244 -35.28 21.16 -19.82
C LYS A 244 -35.11 21.15 -21.35
N LEU A 245 -34.64 20.05 -21.93
CA LEU A 245 -34.51 19.92 -23.38
C LEU A 245 -35.87 19.70 -24.07
N CYS A 246 -36.82 18.97 -23.46
CA CYS A 246 -38.19 18.91 -23.98
C CYS A 246 -38.85 20.30 -24.03
N GLN A 247 -38.68 21.11 -22.99
CA GLN A 247 -39.14 22.51 -22.96
C GLN A 247 -38.52 23.32 -24.10
N PHE A 248 -37.19 23.27 -24.27
CA PHE A 248 -36.51 23.97 -25.36
C PHE A 248 -36.98 23.50 -26.74
N MET A 249 -37.28 22.21 -26.95
CA MET A 249 -37.82 21.74 -28.21
C MET A 249 -39.26 22.24 -28.46
N VAL A 250 -40.11 22.34 -27.42
CA VAL A 250 -41.44 22.96 -27.58
C VAL A 250 -41.31 24.45 -27.96
N GLU A 251 -40.43 25.21 -27.33
CA GLU A 251 -40.14 26.60 -27.70
C GLU A 251 -39.55 26.73 -29.11
N GLU A 252 -38.73 25.77 -29.54
CA GLU A 252 -38.13 25.76 -30.88
C GLU A 252 -39.17 25.47 -31.97
N SER A 253 -40.19 24.65 -31.67
CA SER A 253 -41.26 24.28 -32.61
C SER A 253 -42.17 25.44 -33.03
N GLU A 254 -42.12 26.57 -32.31
CA GLU A 254 -42.95 27.76 -32.58
C GLU A 254 -42.29 28.76 -33.55
N LYS A 255 -41.09 28.45 -34.03
CA LYS A 255 -40.33 29.30 -34.96
C LYS A 255 -40.54 28.89 -36.41
N GLU A 256 -40.35 29.83 -37.33
CA GLU A 256 -40.51 29.60 -38.78
C GLU A 256 -39.56 28.52 -39.33
N ASN A 257 -38.35 28.40 -38.77
CA ASN A 257 -37.38 27.35 -39.09
C ASN A 257 -36.91 26.69 -37.77
N PRO A 258 -37.60 25.64 -37.30
CA PRO A 258 -37.21 24.91 -36.10
C PRO A 258 -35.86 24.21 -36.28
N ARG A 259 -34.99 24.34 -35.28
CA ARG A 259 -33.69 23.66 -35.22
C ARG A 259 -33.84 22.22 -34.72
N THR A 260 -32.89 21.37 -35.09
CA THR A 260 -32.78 19.97 -34.64
C THR A 260 -32.43 19.88 -33.14
N VAL A 261 -32.59 18.70 -32.52
CA VAL A 261 -32.23 18.52 -31.10
C VAL A 261 -30.72 18.75 -30.90
N GLU A 262 -29.86 18.22 -31.76
CA GLU A 262 -28.42 18.53 -31.75
C GLU A 262 -28.13 20.05 -31.81
N GLU A 263 -28.75 20.80 -32.73
CA GLU A 263 -28.54 22.25 -32.85
C GLU A 263 -29.04 23.04 -31.63
N VAL A 264 -30.17 22.62 -31.05
CA VAL A 264 -30.68 23.19 -29.79
C VAL A 264 -29.72 22.88 -28.65
N VAL A 265 -29.30 21.63 -28.47
CA VAL A 265 -28.34 21.23 -27.43
C VAL A 265 -27.03 22.00 -27.54
N ARG A 266 -26.47 22.10 -28.75
CA ARG A 266 -25.24 22.88 -29.01
C ARG A 266 -25.43 24.34 -28.60
N SER A 267 -26.41 25.03 -29.19
CA SER A 267 -26.58 26.48 -29.03
C SER A 267 -27.15 26.95 -27.69
N LYS A 268 -27.93 26.09 -26.98
CA LYS A 268 -28.62 26.44 -25.72
C LYS A 268 -28.01 25.82 -24.46
N ILE A 269 -27.18 24.78 -24.59
CA ILE A 269 -26.65 24.04 -23.42
C ILE A 269 -25.12 23.93 -23.45
N ILE A 270 -24.48 23.72 -24.61
CA ILE A 270 -23.03 23.49 -24.70
C ILE A 270 -22.25 24.79 -24.96
N GLU A 271 -22.67 25.57 -25.95
CA GLU A 271 -22.06 26.86 -26.29
C GLU A 271 -22.33 27.88 -25.18
N ASN A 272 -21.27 28.52 -24.66
CA ASN A 272 -21.36 29.48 -23.56
C ASN A 272 -22.15 28.95 -22.34
N TRP A 273 -22.05 27.65 -22.05
CA TRP A 273 -22.86 26.96 -21.04
C TRP A 273 -22.89 27.69 -19.68
N GLU A 274 -21.79 28.31 -19.26
CA GLU A 274 -21.69 29.01 -17.97
C GLU A 274 -22.69 30.15 -17.80
N SER A 275 -23.05 30.85 -18.88
CA SER A 275 -24.05 31.92 -18.87
C SER A 275 -25.46 31.47 -19.27
N GLN A 276 -25.60 30.24 -19.79
CA GLN A 276 -26.89 29.65 -20.19
C GLN A 276 -27.43 28.60 -19.21
N ASP A 277 -26.64 28.17 -18.22
CA ASP A 277 -27.01 27.17 -17.22
C ASP A 277 -27.95 27.74 -16.15
N GLU A 278 -29.14 28.20 -16.56
CA GLU A 278 -30.21 28.67 -15.68
C GLU A 278 -31.46 27.79 -15.85
N PRO A 279 -32.09 27.27 -14.77
CA PRO A 279 -31.55 27.20 -13.41
C PRO A 279 -30.26 26.35 -13.36
N GLU A 280 -29.46 26.54 -12.32
CA GLU A 280 -28.15 25.91 -12.20
C GLU A 280 -28.21 24.37 -12.20
N HIS A 281 -27.28 23.77 -12.94
CA HIS A 281 -27.02 22.34 -12.93
C HIS A 281 -25.57 22.04 -13.29
N LEU A 282 -25.13 22.47 -14.47
CA LEU A 282 -23.74 22.32 -14.91
C LEU A 282 -22.79 23.12 -14.00
N ARG A 283 -23.19 24.32 -13.57
CA ARG A 283 -22.46 25.15 -12.59
C ARG A 283 -22.35 24.43 -11.26
N THR A 284 -23.40 23.73 -10.83
CA THR A 284 -23.41 22.95 -9.58
C THR A 284 -22.51 21.70 -9.66
N ILE A 285 -22.47 21.03 -10.81
CA ILE A 285 -21.52 19.92 -11.08
C ILE A 285 -20.08 20.44 -11.01
N ARG A 286 -19.76 21.53 -11.71
CA ARG A 286 -18.45 22.20 -11.63
C ARG A 286 -18.10 22.55 -10.18
N ALA A 287 -19.00 23.26 -9.50
CA ALA A 287 -18.79 23.71 -8.13
C ALA A 287 -18.51 22.54 -7.19
N ARG A 288 -19.21 21.40 -7.33
CA ARG A 288 -18.93 20.21 -6.51
C ARG A 288 -17.55 19.60 -6.78
N ILE A 289 -17.13 19.49 -8.05
CA ILE A 289 -15.80 18.96 -8.43
C ILE A 289 -14.67 19.88 -7.94
N LEU A 290 -14.87 21.20 -8.02
CA LEU A 290 -13.87 22.21 -7.64
C LEU A 290 -13.97 22.64 -6.16
N SER A 291 -14.99 22.19 -5.42
CA SER A 291 -15.33 22.67 -4.05
C SER A 291 -14.19 22.53 -3.04
N ASN A 292 -13.41 21.46 -3.14
CA ASN A 292 -12.20 21.25 -2.37
C ASN A 292 -11.02 21.34 -3.34
N GLU A 293 -10.32 22.48 -3.33
CA GLU A 293 -9.19 22.75 -4.22
C GLU A 293 -8.05 21.74 -4.03
N GLU A 294 -7.89 21.14 -2.85
CA GLU A 294 -6.92 20.08 -2.60
C GLU A 294 -7.23 18.83 -3.44
N ARG A 295 -8.51 18.45 -3.54
CA ARG A 295 -8.96 17.22 -4.23
C ARG A 295 -9.37 17.46 -5.69
N ALA A 296 -9.67 18.70 -6.07
CA ALA A 296 -10.17 19.08 -7.39
C ALA A 296 -9.28 18.55 -8.53
N GLY A 297 -7.96 18.70 -8.39
CA GLY A 297 -6.99 18.15 -9.36
C GLY A 297 -7.17 16.65 -9.59
N TYR A 298 -7.17 15.86 -8.51
CA TYR A 298 -7.34 14.40 -8.59
C TYR A 298 -8.70 14.00 -9.18
N LEU A 299 -9.79 14.69 -8.82
CA LEU A 299 -11.12 14.40 -9.38
C LEU A 299 -11.18 14.70 -10.89
N LEU A 300 -10.52 15.77 -11.34
CA LEU A 300 -10.38 16.12 -12.75
C LEU A 300 -9.51 15.09 -13.51
N ASP A 301 -8.40 14.62 -12.92
CA ASP A 301 -7.57 13.56 -13.53
C ASP A 301 -8.29 12.21 -13.59
N LEU A 302 -9.08 11.85 -12.56
CA LEU A 302 -9.91 10.65 -12.57
C LEU A 302 -11.01 10.76 -13.64
N TYR A 303 -11.66 11.92 -13.75
CA TYR A 303 -12.63 12.17 -14.82
C TYR A 303 -11.98 12.11 -16.21
N GLN A 304 -10.78 12.68 -16.39
CA GLN A 304 -10.02 12.60 -17.64
C GLN A 304 -9.71 11.14 -18.02
N GLN A 305 -9.33 10.30 -17.04
CA GLN A 305 -9.16 8.87 -17.25
C GLN A 305 -10.49 8.21 -17.64
N VAL A 306 -11.61 8.48 -16.96
CA VAL A 306 -12.94 7.93 -17.32
C VAL A 306 -13.31 8.30 -18.77
N ARG A 307 -13.06 9.53 -19.21
CA ARG A 307 -13.33 9.97 -20.60
C ARG A 307 -12.48 9.25 -21.65
N ARG A 308 -11.22 8.95 -21.33
CA ARG A 308 -10.28 8.20 -22.20
C ARG A 308 -10.51 6.68 -22.14
N SER A 309 -11.06 6.17 -21.03
CA SER A 309 -11.27 4.74 -20.74
C SER A 309 -12.24 4.03 -21.68
N GLU A 310 -13.06 4.76 -22.43
CA GLU A 310 -13.94 4.21 -23.46
C GLU A 310 -13.19 3.68 -24.70
N VAL A 311 -11.86 3.88 -24.79
CA VAL A 311 -11.04 3.49 -25.95
C VAL A 311 -9.93 2.48 -25.62
N GLU A 312 -9.27 2.56 -24.45
CA GLU A 312 -8.03 1.78 -24.20
C GLU A 312 -8.07 0.84 -22.97
N THR A 313 -8.65 1.25 -21.84
CA THR A 313 -8.85 0.38 -20.65
C THR A 313 -10.00 0.89 -19.77
N GLU A 314 -11.08 0.12 -19.62
CA GLU A 314 -12.24 0.53 -18.82
C GLU A 314 -11.97 0.54 -17.31
N ILE A 315 -12.40 1.60 -16.61
CA ILE A 315 -12.19 1.76 -15.16
C ILE A 315 -13.26 0.99 -14.36
N THR A 316 -12.81 0.06 -13.53
CA THR A 316 -13.68 -0.69 -12.62
C THR A 316 -14.17 0.21 -11.48
N ALA A 317 -15.47 0.16 -11.18
CA ALA A 317 -16.04 0.86 -10.05
C ALA A 317 -15.84 0.04 -8.76
N ASP A 318 -14.84 0.41 -7.96
CA ASP A 318 -14.39 -0.26 -6.73
C ASP A 318 -14.91 0.42 -5.45
N ASN A 319 -15.51 1.60 -5.58
CA ASN A 319 -16.03 2.44 -4.51
C ASN A 319 -14.95 3.01 -3.57
N THR A 320 -13.79 3.45 -4.10
CA THR A 320 -12.96 4.39 -3.33
C THR A 320 -13.73 5.66 -2.96
N LEU A 321 -13.22 6.44 -2.01
CA LEU A 321 -13.82 7.72 -1.60
C LEU A 321 -13.93 8.68 -2.79
N GLU A 322 -12.92 8.70 -3.64
CA GLU A 322 -12.81 9.60 -4.80
C GLU A 322 -13.73 9.19 -5.94
N GLN A 323 -13.87 7.87 -6.19
CA GLN A 323 -14.92 7.37 -7.10
C GLN A 323 -16.32 7.72 -6.58
N SER A 324 -16.52 7.64 -5.26
CA SER A 324 -17.80 7.97 -4.62
C SER A 324 -18.14 9.45 -4.78
N GLU A 325 -17.19 10.37 -4.54
CA GLU A 325 -17.42 11.80 -4.77
C GLU A 325 -17.68 12.13 -6.25
N LEU A 326 -16.95 11.50 -7.17
CA LEU A 326 -17.17 11.72 -8.60
C LEU A 326 -18.55 11.19 -9.05
N LEU A 327 -19.02 10.06 -8.52
CA LEU A 327 -20.38 9.55 -8.71
C LEU A 327 -21.44 10.50 -8.12
N LEU A 328 -21.22 11.02 -6.90
CA LEU A 328 -22.13 11.94 -6.24
C LEU A 328 -22.22 13.32 -6.92
N SER A 329 -21.19 13.72 -7.67
CA SER A 329 -21.25 14.89 -8.57
C SER A 329 -22.29 14.72 -9.68
N GLY A 330 -22.64 13.48 -10.07
CA GLY A 330 -23.52 13.17 -11.20
C GLY A 330 -22.84 13.25 -12.57
N LEU A 331 -21.56 13.65 -12.65
CA LEU A 331 -20.80 13.71 -13.90
C LEU A 331 -20.54 12.33 -14.51
N VAL A 332 -20.32 11.33 -13.65
CA VAL A 332 -20.14 9.92 -14.05
C VAL A 332 -21.23 9.04 -13.46
N ALA A 333 -21.47 7.90 -14.08
CA ALA A 333 -22.40 6.87 -13.61
C ALA A 333 -21.71 5.50 -13.56
N ARG A 334 -22.18 4.64 -12.66
CA ARG A 334 -21.82 3.22 -12.65
C ARG A 334 -22.70 2.48 -13.66
N ARG A 335 -22.10 1.88 -14.69
CA ARG A 335 -22.78 0.99 -15.65
C ARG A 335 -21.97 -0.29 -15.78
N GLU A 336 -22.62 -1.45 -15.67
CA GLU A 336 -21.98 -2.77 -15.81
C GLU A 336 -20.77 -2.98 -14.87
N GLY A 337 -20.81 -2.38 -13.67
CA GLY A 337 -19.70 -2.43 -12.70
C GLY A 337 -18.53 -1.49 -12.98
N LYS A 338 -18.64 -0.60 -13.98
CA LYS A 338 -17.59 0.30 -14.46
C LYS A 338 -18.02 1.77 -14.36
N LEU A 339 -17.06 2.70 -14.32
CA LEU A 339 -17.31 4.13 -14.39
C LEU A 339 -17.35 4.60 -15.84
N ARG A 340 -18.40 5.33 -16.22
CA ARG A 340 -18.54 6.00 -17.53
C ARG A 340 -19.11 7.40 -17.35
N VAL A 341 -18.86 8.32 -18.30
CA VAL A 341 -19.49 9.65 -18.31
C VAL A 341 -21.01 9.47 -18.39
N TYR A 342 -21.79 10.24 -17.62
CA TYR A 342 -23.24 9.99 -17.50
C TYR A 342 -23.96 10.13 -18.86
N ASN A 343 -23.68 11.21 -19.61
CA ASN A 343 -24.32 11.51 -20.89
C ASN A 343 -23.43 12.32 -21.85
N LEU A 344 -23.92 12.55 -23.06
CA LEU A 344 -23.18 13.24 -24.12
C LEU A 344 -23.03 14.75 -23.87
N ILE A 345 -24.05 15.39 -23.29
CA ILE A 345 -24.00 16.81 -22.90
C ILE A 345 -22.82 17.06 -21.96
N TYR A 346 -22.70 16.29 -20.87
CA TYR A 346 -21.58 16.43 -19.94
C TYR A 346 -20.22 16.14 -20.61
N LYS A 347 -20.16 15.14 -21.50
CA LYS A 347 -18.93 14.81 -22.23
C LYS A 347 -18.45 15.96 -23.14
N GLN A 348 -19.36 16.80 -23.63
CA GLN A 348 -19.07 17.98 -24.47
C GLN A 348 -18.93 19.30 -23.70
N VAL A 349 -19.65 19.48 -22.59
CA VAL A 349 -19.50 20.64 -21.67
C VAL A 349 -18.18 20.51 -20.91
N PHE A 350 -18.04 19.45 -20.11
CA PHE A 350 -16.82 19.12 -19.38
C PHE A 350 -15.88 18.35 -20.31
N ASN A 351 -15.47 19.03 -21.39
CA ASN A 351 -14.62 18.47 -22.43
C ASN A 351 -13.13 18.50 -22.06
N GLU A 352 -12.25 18.03 -22.96
CA GLU A 352 -10.82 17.93 -22.67
C GLU A 352 -10.21 19.32 -22.44
N ASN A 353 -10.60 20.31 -23.24
CA ASN A 353 -10.14 21.69 -23.07
C ASN A 353 -10.65 22.29 -21.76
N TRP A 354 -11.88 21.98 -21.33
CA TRP A 354 -12.37 22.42 -20.02
C TRP A 354 -11.56 21.78 -18.88
N VAL A 355 -11.37 20.47 -18.89
CA VAL A 355 -10.55 19.78 -17.87
C VAL A 355 -9.13 20.33 -17.85
N GLU A 356 -8.49 20.50 -19.01
CA GLU A 356 -7.15 21.09 -19.10
C GLU A 356 -7.11 22.56 -18.65
N ASN A 357 -8.15 23.36 -18.90
CA ASN A 357 -8.23 24.74 -18.45
C ASN A 357 -8.40 24.84 -16.94
N GLU A 358 -9.27 24.02 -16.32
CA GLU A 358 -9.38 24.01 -14.85
C GLU A 358 -8.11 23.46 -14.20
N LEU A 359 -7.50 22.40 -14.76
CA LEU A 359 -6.18 21.93 -14.33
C LEU A 359 -5.08 22.98 -14.53
N LYS A 360 -5.22 23.89 -15.50
CA LYS A 360 -4.33 25.04 -15.71
C LYS A 360 -4.57 26.18 -14.72
N ASN A 361 -5.82 26.46 -14.38
CA ASN A 361 -6.18 27.44 -13.36
C ASN A 361 -5.75 26.98 -11.96
N LEU A 362 -5.79 25.66 -11.72
CA LEU A 362 -5.26 25.03 -10.52
C LEU A 362 -3.71 25.04 -10.54
N ARG A 363 -3.06 24.40 -11.52
CA ARG A 363 -1.61 24.12 -11.48
C ARG A 363 -0.77 25.22 -12.12
N PRO A 364 0.17 25.86 -11.39
CA PRO A 364 1.08 26.89 -11.94
C PRO A 364 2.10 26.36 -12.96
N TYR A 365 2.15 25.05 -13.19
CA TYR A 365 3.08 24.33 -14.08
C TYR A 365 2.39 23.51 -15.18
N SER A 366 1.08 23.68 -15.33
CA SER A 366 0.19 22.92 -16.23
C SER A 366 0.67 22.79 -17.68
N GLU A 367 1.21 23.84 -18.28
CA GLU A 367 1.68 23.81 -19.68
C GLU A 367 2.87 22.86 -19.86
N SER A 368 3.90 23.03 -19.02
CA SER A 368 5.07 22.15 -18.99
C SER A 368 4.69 20.70 -18.68
N PHE A 369 3.79 20.50 -17.72
CA PHE A 369 3.23 19.19 -17.38
C PHE A 369 2.55 18.52 -18.58
N LYS A 370 1.67 19.24 -19.29
CA LYS A 370 0.92 18.72 -20.44
C LYS A 370 1.87 18.20 -21.53
N PHE A 371 2.87 18.97 -21.91
CA PHE A 371 3.84 18.54 -22.93
C PHE A 371 4.71 17.37 -22.45
N TRP A 372 5.10 17.35 -21.17
CA TRP A 372 5.85 16.22 -20.61
C TRP A 372 5.01 14.92 -20.60
N VAL A 373 3.75 14.96 -20.17
CA VAL A 373 2.85 13.79 -20.21
C VAL A 373 2.58 13.34 -21.64
N ALA A 374 2.35 14.27 -22.57
CA ALA A 374 2.16 13.95 -23.99
C ALA A 374 3.38 13.26 -24.64
N SER A 375 4.60 13.51 -24.13
CA SER A 375 5.82 12.80 -24.54
C SER A 375 5.97 11.38 -23.96
N GLY A 376 5.02 10.94 -23.13
CA GLY A 376 5.15 9.72 -22.32
C GLY A 376 6.20 9.85 -21.20
N GLY A 377 6.39 11.07 -20.69
CA GLY A 377 7.34 11.40 -19.62
C GLY A 377 8.81 11.51 -20.03
N LYS A 378 9.09 11.68 -21.33
CA LYS A 378 10.45 11.60 -21.92
C LYS A 378 11.07 12.95 -22.30
N ASP A 379 10.27 13.99 -22.52
CA ASP A 379 10.76 15.32 -22.91
C ASP A 379 11.31 16.08 -21.69
N GLU A 380 12.58 15.79 -21.35
CA GLU A 380 13.28 16.43 -20.23
C GLU A 380 13.39 17.96 -20.35
N SER A 381 13.16 18.54 -21.53
CA SER A 381 13.16 20.01 -21.72
C SER A 381 11.95 20.69 -21.08
N ARG A 382 10.88 19.94 -20.80
CA ARG A 382 9.66 20.42 -20.13
C ARG A 382 9.74 20.35 -18.61
N LEU A 383 10.77 19.70 -18.08
CA LEU A 383 10.97 19.57 -16.65
C LEU A 383 11.35 20.94 -16.05
N LEU A 384 10.72 21.31 -14.94
CA LEU A 384 10.89 22.61 -14.30
C LEU A 384 12.30 22.77 -13.67
N ARG A 385 12.76 24.01 -13.52
CA ARG A 385 14.01 24.38 -12.84
C ARG A 385 13.85 25.64 -12.00
N GLY A 386 14.69 25.78 -10.98
CA GLY A 386 14.84 27.00 -10.19
C GLY A 386 13.50 27.47 -9.63
N LYS A 387 13.20 28.76 -9.80
CA LYS A 387 11.98 29.36 -9.25
C LYS A 387 10.70 28.65 -9.72
N ALA A 388 10.59 28.25 -10.98
CA ALA A 388 9.40 27.57 -11.49
C ALA A 388 9.14 26.21 -10.79
N LEU A 389 10.19 25.48 -10.41
CA LEU A 389 10.06 24.23 -9.64
C LEU A 389 9.73 24.50 -8.16
N ILE A 390 10.25 25.60 -7.58
CA ILE A 390 9.96 26.01 -6.20
C ILE A 390 8.49 26.43 -6.10
N ASP A 391 8.03 27.35 -6.94
CA ASP A 391 6.65 27.85 -6.96
C ASP A 391 5.65 26.69 -7.18
N ALA A 392 6.00 25.74 -8.06
CA ALA A 392 5.21 24.53 -8.32
C ALA A 392 5.09 23.59 -7.11
N LYS A 393 6.21 23.32 -6.42
CA LYS A 393 6.23 22.51 -5.21
C LYS A 393 5.54 23.19 -4.04
N GLU A 394 5.61 24.52 -3.96
CA GLU A 394 4.96 25.29 -2.92
C GLU A 394 3.44 25.24 -3.06
N TRP A 395 2.93 25.46 -4.28
CA TRP A 395 1.52 25.24 -4.59
C TRP A 395 1.07 23.80 -4.31
N GLY A 396 1.91 22.81 -4.63
CA GLY A 396 1.60 21.38 -4.48
C GLY A 396 1.59 20.83 -3.06
N LYS A 397 2.02 21.58 -2.02
CA LYS A 397 2.13 21.05 -0.64
C LYS A 397 0.80 20.56 -0.11
N ASP A 398 -0.21 21.42 -0.14
CA ASP A 398 -1.51 21.15 0.50
C ASP A 398 -2.54 20.62 -0.50
N LYS A 399 -2.08 20.09 -1.65
CA LYS A 399 -2.94 19.55 -2.71
C LYS A 399 -2.77 18.04 -2.84
N ASN A 400 -3.87 17.34 -3.05
CA ASN A 400 -3.90 15.90 -3.27
C ASN A 400 -3.58 15.60 -4.74
N LEU A 401 -2.32 15.80 -5.12
CA LEU A 401 -1.85 15.68 -6.50
C LEU A 401 -2.01 14.25 -7.06
N SER A 402 -2.25 14.16 -8.38
CA SER A 402 -2.32 12.87 -9.08
C SER A 402 -0.98 12.16 -9.12
N TYR A 403 -1.00 10.88 -9.52
CA TYR A 403 0.23 10.13 -9.74
C TYR A 403 1.13 10.80 -10.81
N GLN A 404 0.55 11.34 -11.87
CA GLN A 404 1.30 11.96 -12.96
C GLN A 404 1.94 13.28 -12.54
N ASP A 405 1.23 14.14 -11.80
CA ASP A 405 1.79 15.40 -11.27
C ASP A 405 3.01 15.12 -10.39
N LYS A 406 2.83 14.16 -9.48
CA LYS A 406 3.86 13.68 -8.55
C LYS A 406 5.04 13.00 -9.26
N GLN A 407 4.87 12.48 -10.47
CA GLN A 407 6.00 12.03 -11.29
C GLN A 407 6.68 13.21 -12.00
N PHE A 408 5.93 14.22 -12.45
CA PHE A 408 6.44 15.34 -13.24
C PHE A 408 7.40 16.24 -12.44
N LEU A 409 7.04 16.69 -11.24
CA LEU A 409 7.95 17.54 -10.45
C LEU A 409 9.01 16.73 -9.68
N ALA A 410 8.77 15.43 -9.43
CA ALA A 410 9.83 14.49 -9.03
C ALA A 410 10.90 14.35 -10.13
N ALA A 411 10.51 14.11 -11.39
CA ALA A 411 11.41 14.11 -12.53
C ALA A 411 12.10 15.47 -12.71
N SER A 412 11.36 16.58 -12.50
CA SER A 412 11.93 17.92 -12.57
C SER A 412 12.99 18.18 -11.51
N ARG A 413 12.77 17.67 -10.29
CA ARG A 413 13.74 17.75 -9.21
C ARG A 413 14.95 16.84 -9.42
N GLU A 414 14.74 15.62 -9.88
CA GLU A 414 15.83 14.69 -10.22
C GLU A 414 16.75 15.32 -11.27
N LYS A 415 16.16 15.89 -12.33
CA LYS A 415 16.93 16.53 -13.40
C LYS A 415 17.69 17.78 -12.93
N GLU A 416 17.09 18.61 -12.05
CA GLU A 416 17.79 19.73 -11.41
C GLU A 416 18.94 19.27 -10.50
N ILE A 417 18.76 18.17 -9.77
CA ILE A 417 19.82 17.56 -8.94
C ILE A 417 20.94 17.02 -9.81
N GLN A 418 20.64 16.32 -10.91
CA GLN A 418 21.64 15.81 -11.85
C GLN A 418 22.47 16.93 -12.50
N GLU A 419 21.82 18.01 -12.95
CA GLU A 419 22.50 19.19 -13.49
C GLU A 419 23.40 19.86 -12.45
N LYS A 420 22.97 19.91 -11.18
CA LYS A 420 23.79 20.42 -10.08
C LYS A 420 24.96 19.50 -9.72
N ILE A 421 24.74 18.19 -9.63
CA ILE A 421 25.81 17.21 -9.38
C ILE A 421 26.86 17.27 -10.50
N ALA A 422 26.45 17.37 -11.76
CA ALA A 422 27.39 17.51 -12.88
C ALA A 422 28.25 18.79 -12.76
N ALA A 423 27.68 19.90 -12.28
CA ALA A 423 28.43 21.13 -12.01
C ALA A 423 29.37 20.99 -10.80
N ASP A 424 28.90 20.39 -9.70
CA ASP A 424 29.69 20.16 -8.48
C ASP A 424 30.83 19.15 -8.74
N GLU A 425 30.62 18.13 -9.58
CA GLU A 425 31.64 17.17 -10.03
C GLU A 425 32.70 17.82 -10.91
N GLN A 426 32.31 18.73 -11.82
CA GLN A 426 33.28 19.53 -12.60
C GLN A 426 34.13 20.41 -11.67
N ALA A 427 33.52 21.09 -10.70
CA ALA A 427 34.24 21.88 -9.71
C ALA A 427 35.17 21.02 -8.83
N ALA A 428 34.71 19.86 -8.36
CA ALA A 428 35.48 18.93 -7.55
C ALA A 428 36.59 18.21 -8.34
N LYS A 429 36.46 18.09 -9.67
CA LYS A 429 37.55 17.62 -10.55
C LYS A 429 38.64 18.69 -10.65
N LEU A 430 38.26 19.95 -10.90
CA LEU A 430 39.20 21.08 -10.96
C LEU A 430 39.98 21.26 -9.64
N GLU A 431 39.31 21.12 -8.50
CA GLU A 431 39.95 21.20 -7.17
C GLU A 431 40.85 19.98 -6.84
N ARG A 432 40.54 18.78 -7.36
CA ARG A 432 41.43 17.61 -7.25
C ARG A 432 42.71 17.81 -8.07
N GLU A 433 42.58 18.27 -9.31
CA GLU A 433 43.74 18.60 -10.16
C GLU A 433 44.62 19.70 -9.56
N ARG A 434 44.06 20.58 -8.71
CA ARG A 434 44.81 21.56 -7.91
C ARG A 434 45.60 20.89 -6.77
N LYS A 435 44.95 20.03 -6.00
CA LYS A 435 45.54 19.33 -4.83
C LYS A 435 46.58 18.28 -5.19
N ASP A 436 46.40 17.55 -6.29
CA ASP A 436 47.38 16.53 -6.71
C ASP A 436 48.73 17.18 -7.11
N LYS A 437 48.71 18.40 -7.66
CA LYS A 437 49.93 19.19 -7.91
C LYS A 437 50.68 19.52 -6.61
N GLU A 438 49.97 20.04 -5.60
CA GLU A 438 50.53 20.34 -4.27
C GLU A 438 51.06 19.07 -3.56
N ALA A 439 50.40 17.93 -3.75
CA ALA A 439 50.79 16.66 -3.13
C ALA A 439 52.06 16.07 -3.77
N VAL A 440 52.22 16.18 -5.09
CA VAL A 440 53.43 15.73 -5.81
C VAL A 440 54.67 16.50 -5.35
N GLU A 441 54.57 17.82 -5.17
CA GLU A 441 55.69 18.63 -4.64
C GLU A 441 56.13 18.17 -3.23
N LYS A 442 55.17 17.98 -2.32
CA LYS A 442 55.46 17.49 -0.95
C LYS A 442 56.09 16.09 -0.96
N ARG A 443 55.64 15.20 -1.84
CA ARG A 443 56.11 13.80 -1.92
C ARG A 443 57.56 13.71 -2.37
N ASN A 444 57.98 14.58 -3.29
CA ASN A 444 59.37 14.67 -3.75
C ASN A 444 60.33 15.14 -2.64
N LEU A 445 59.87 16.03 -1.76
CA LEU A 445 60.65 16.51 -0.61
C LEU A 445 60.99 15.37 0.37
N VAL A 446 59.99 14.56 0.75
CA VAL A 446 60.13 13.47 1.73
C VAL A 446 60.98 12.31 1.19
N LEU A 447 60.90 12.02 -0.12
CA LEU A 447 61.68 10.95 -0.74
C LEU A 447 63.20 11.22 -0.70
N SER A 448 63.60 12.49 -0.74
CA SER A 448 64.99 12.93 -0.62
C SER A 448 65.61 12.56 0.74
N GLU A 449 64.88 12.80 1.83
CA GLU A 449 65.37 12.57 3.20
C GLU A 449 65.46 11.08 3.58
N ALA A 450 64.54 10.25 3.07
CA ALA A 450 64.50 8.82 3.37
C ALA A 450 65.71 8.07 2.76
N ASN A 451 66.11 8.43 1.54
CA ASN A 451 67.19 7.77 0.80
C ASN A 451 68.58 7.93 1.45
N GLN A 452 68.83 8.99 2.21
CA GLN A 452 70.08 9.14 2.97
C GLN A 452 70.15 8.21 4.20
N LYS A 453 69.02 7.93 4.85
CA LYS A 453 68.97 7.12 6.09
C LYS A 453 69.09 5.62 5.82
N ALA A 454 68.56 5.13 4.69
CA ALA A 454 68.60 3.71 4.33
C ALA A 454 70.04 3.18 4.11
N LYS A 455 70.91 3.95 3.46
CA LYS A 455 72.29 3.54 3.13
C LYS A 455 73.19 3.26 4.36
N ARG A 456 72.84 3.74 5.55
CA ARG A 456 73.62 3.51 6.79
C ARG A 456 73.27 2.23 7.56
N ARG A 457 72.12 1.58 7.30
CA ARG A 457 71.66 0.41 8.09
C ARG A 457 72.02 -0.96 7.49
N ILE A 458 72.39 -1.01 6.22
CA ILE A 458 72.69 -2.27 5.52
C ILE A 458 74.03 -2.90 5.95
N ALA A 459 74.94 -2.13 6.56
CA ALA A 459 76.29 -2.58 6.92
C ALA A 459 76.41 -3.48 8.17
N ILE A 460 75.33 -3.72 8.94
CA ILE A 460 75.39 -4.38 10.26
C ILE A 460 74.63 -5.73 10.31
N GLY A 461 73.76 -6.01 9.34
CA GLY A 461 72.85 -7.18 9.39
C GLY A 461 73.49 -8.56 9.19
N SER A 462 74.71 -8.64 8.65
CA SER A 462 75.27 -9.89 8.10
C SER A 462 75.83 -10.89 9.14
N PHE A 463 75.73 -10.62 10.45
CA PHE A 463 76.44 -11.40 11.48
C PHE A 463 75.58 -12.41 12.26
N ILE A 464 74.25 -12.39 12.11
CA ILE A 464 73.33 -13.13 13.01
C ILE A 464 72.80 -14.44 12.38
N LEU A 465 72.92 -14.63 11.06
CA LEU A 465 72.22 -15.71 10.33
C LEU A 465 72.88 -17.11 10.42
N VAL A 466 73.94 -17.29 11.23
CA VAL A 466 74.74 -18.54 11.25
C VAL A 466 74.31 -19.50 12.38
N PHE A 467 73.57 -19.05 13.39
CA PHE A 467 73.46 -19.78 14.67
C PHE A 467 72.21 -20.65 14.89
N THR A 468 71.33 -20.81 13.90
CA THR A 468 70.00 -21.44 14.07
C THR A 468 69.80 -22.78 13.35
N LEU A 469 70.88 -23.42 12.87
CA LEU A 469 70.82 -24.64 12.05
C LEU A 469 71.08 -25.97 12.80
N SER A 470 70.83 -26.03 14.12
CA SER A 470 71.10 -27.24 14.92
C SER A 470 70.04 -27.55 15.97
N PHE A 471 69.02 -28.35 15.63
CA PHE A 471 68.64 -29.54 16.41
C PHE A 471 67.68 -30.45 15.62
N THR A 472 68.01 -31.75 15.53
CA THR A 472 67.15 -32.80 14.94
C THR A 472 67.08 -34.01 15.89
N ALA A 473 65.99 -34.79 15.79
CA ALA A 473 65.61 -35.93 16.64
C ALA A 473 65.28 -35.52 18.11
N ILE A 474 64.16 -35.94 18.71
CA ILE A 474 63.81 -37.27 19.26
C ILE A 474 62.29 -37.18 19.62
N SER A 475 61.42 -38.20 19.57
CA SER A 475 61.55 -39.66 19.43
C SER A 475 60.35 -40.26 18.65
N SER A 476 60.32 -41.59 18.52
CA SER A 476 59.15 -42.37 18.09
C SER A 476 59.08 -43.71 18.84
N LEU A 477 58.07 -43.94 19.70
CA LEU A 477 57.57 -45.28 20.10
C LEU A 477 56.32 -45.25 21.03
N VAL A 478 55.10 -45.44 20.49
CA VAL A 478 54.01 -46.20 21.15
C VAL A 478 53.16 -46.82 20.04
N ALA A 479 53.40 -48.09 19.69
CA ALA A 479 53.44 -48.47 18.28
C ALA A 479 52.32 -49.39 17.71
N ALA A 480 51.21 -49.65 18.43
CA ALA A 480 50.11 -50.48 17.90
C ALA A 480 48.72 -49.87 18.12
N ASN A 481 48.20 -49.90 19.35
CA ASN A 481 46.91 -49.27 19.65
C ASN A 481 46.99 -47.74 19.54
N LYS A 482 48.06 -47.12 20.06
CA LYS A 482 48.37 -45.72 19.76
C LYS A 482 48.82 -45.46 18.32
N VAL A 483 49.24 -46.46 17.52
CA VAL A 483 49.48 -46.25 16.08
C VAL A 483 48.19 -46.23 15.28
N ARG A 484 47.15 -46.98 15.68
CA ARG A 484 45.83 -46.88 15.04
C ARG A 484 45.06 -45.63 15.45
N GLU A 485 45.32 -45.09 16.63
CA GLU A 485 44.89 -43.73 17.02
C GLU A 485 45.75 -42.65 16.36
N ALA A 486 47.08 -42.75 16.39
CA ALA A 486 47.97 -41.77 15.78
C ALA A 486 47.86 -41.74 14.25
N SER A 487 47.58 -42.86 13.57
CA SER A 487 47.30 -42.84 12.13
C SER A 487 45.99 -42.12 11.82
N LYS A 488 44.94 -42.32 12.65
CA LYS A 488 43.68 -41.58 12.54
C LYS A 488 43.84 -40.09 12.86
N THR A 489 44.69 -39.75 13.82
CA THR A 489 45.03 -38.38 14.20
C THR A 489 45.90 -37.72 13.12
N ASN A 490 46.87 -38.44 12.54
CA ASN A 490 47.68 -37.95 11.43
C ASN A 490 46.85 -37.76 10.15
N GLU A 491 45.96 -38.71 9.83
CA GLU A 491 44.99 -38.57 8.72
C GLU A 491 44.11 -37.33 8.94
N TYR A 492 43.57 -37.15 10.14
CA TYR A 492 42.79 -35.97 10.51
C TYR A 492 43.60 -34.68 10.41
N LEU A 493 44.80 -34.61 11.01
CA LEU A 493 45.65 -33.43 10.99
C LEU A 493 46.10 -33.06 9.58
N ALA A 494 46.51 -34.03 8.77
CA ALA A 494 46.86 -33.79 7.36
C ALA A 494 45.65 -33.31 6.53
N THR A 495 44.44 -33.80 6.85
CA THR A 495 43.21 -33.31 6.20
C THR A 495 42.87 -31.87 6.65
N VAL A 496 43.07 -31.53 7.93
CA VAL A 496 42.93 -30.16 8.45
C VAL A 496 43.97 -29.22 7.83
N GLU A 497 45.23 -29.64 7.74
CA GLU A 497 46.31 -28.87 7.12
C GLU A 497 46.03 -28.61 5.64
N THR A 498 45.57 -29.63 4.90
CA THR A 498 45.15 -29.49 3.50
C THR A 498 43.99 -28.50 3.37
N LEU A 499 42.98 -28.60 4.22
CA LEU A 499 41.84 -27.68 4.22
C LEU A 499 42.26 -26.24 4.55
N ALA A 500 43.10 -26.04 5.56
CA ALA A 500 43.59 -24.74 5.97
C ALA A 500 44.48 -24.08 4.90
N LYS A 501 45.32 -24.87 4.21
CA LYS A 501 46.10 -24.41 3.07
C LYS A 501 45.22 -23.96 1.91
N LEU A 502 44.19 -24.73 1.57
CA LEU A 502 43.24 -24.38 0.51
C LEU A 502 42.39 -23.15 0.88
N ALA A 503 42.04 -22.99 2.17
CA ALA A 503 41.37 -21.80 2.68
C ALA A 503 42.27 -20.55 2.57
N GLY A 504 43.55 -20.66 2.94
CA GLY A 504 44.52 -19.58 2.75
C GLY A 504 44.75 -19.22 1.27
N GLN A 505 44.77 -20.21 0.37
CA GLN A 505 44.83 -19.94 -1.07
C GLN A 505 43.56 -19.24 -1.59
N LEU A 506 42.38 -19.54 -1.04
CA LEU A 506 41.16 -18.80 -1.38
C LEU A 506 41.20 -17.36 -0.83
N GLU A 507 41.79 -17.13 0.34
CA GLU A 507 42.03 -15.79 0.91
C GLU A 507 43.03 -14.98 0.03
N ASP A 508 44.14 -15.60 -0.41
CA ASP A 508 45.08 -15.03 -1.39
C ASP A 508 44.40 -14.69 -2.72
N GLU A 509 43.40 -15.49 -3.15
CA GLU A 509 42.56 -15.25 -4.33
C GLU A 509 41.39 -14.27 -4.05
N SER A 510 41.36 -13.58 -2.91
CA SER A 510 40.31 -12.62 -2.49
C SER A 510 38.90 -13.23 -2.35
N SER A 511 38.83 -14.53 -2.05
CA SER A 511 37.61 -15.31 -1.79
C SER A 511 37.38 -15.52 -0.28
N ASP A 512 37.46 -14.42 0.49
CA ASP A 512 37.40 -14.40 1.96
C ASP A 512 36.18 -15.10 2.55
N SER A 513 35.04 -15.06 1.85
CA SER A 513 33.77 -15.68 2.26
C SER A 513 33.92 -17.20 2.34
N GLU A 514 34.38 -17.80 1.24
CA GLU A 514 34.70 -19.21 1.13
C GLU A 514 35.79 -19.61 2.13
N ALA A 515 36.87 -18.83 2.26
CA ALA A 515 37.94 -19.11 3.20
C ALA A 515 37.45 -19.18 4.67
N LYS A 516 36.67 -18.19 5.12
CA LYS A 516 36.08 -18.14 6.48
C LYS A 516 35.16 -19.32 6.76
N GLU A 517 34.37 -19.73 5.77
CA GLU A 517 33.50 -20.91 5.88
C GLU A 517 34.31 -22.21 6.04
N LEU A 518 35.41 -22.38 5.31
CA LEU A 518 36.29 -23.54 5.46
C LEU A 518 37.03 -23.55 6.81
N PHE A 519 37.47 -22.40 7.31
CA PHE A 519 38.03 -22.29 8.66
C PHE A 519 36.99 -22.61 9.75
N SER A 520 35.73 -22.20 9.56
CA SER A 520 34.61 -22.59 10.44
C SER A 520 34.40 -24.11 10.45
N GLN A 521 34.38 -24.75 9.27
CA GLN A 521 34.27 -26.21 9.15
C GLN A 521 35.45 -26.94 9.81
N ALA A 522 36.68 -26.44 9.66
CA ALA A 522 37.85 -26.96 10.37
C ALA A 522 37.67 -26.87 11.90
N GLY A 523 37.23 -25.72 12.41
CA GLY A 523 36.95 -25.52 13.83
C GLY A 523 35.85 -26.43 14.38
N GLN A 524 34.73 -26.58 13.66
CA GLN A 524 33.64 -27.47 14.04
C GLN A 524 34.05 -28.96 14.03
N SER A 525 34.99 -29.35 13.16
CA SER A 525 35.52 -30.72 13.10
C SER A 525 36.22 -31.16 14.39
N VAL A 526 36.77 -30.22 15.17
CA VAL A 526 37.38 -30.48 16.49
C VAL A 526 36.34 -30.96 17.50
N ASN A 527 35.11 -30.42 17.43
CA ASN A 527 34.03 -30.74 18.36
C ASN A 527 33.34 -32.09 18.05
N ILE A 528 33.65 -32.71 16.91
CA ILE A 528 32.99 -33.95 16.46
C ILE A 528 33.75 -35.19 16.95
N LYS A 529 33.17 -35.86 17.94
CA LYS A 529 33.73 -37.07 18.56
C LYS A 529 33.92 -38.22 17.57
N ASP A 530 32.98 -38.47 16.66
CA ASP A 530 33.10 -39.53 15.65
C ASP A 530 34.18 -39.21 14.60
N HIS A 531 35.15 -40.11 14.44
CA HIS A 531 36.29 -39.93 13.55
C HIS A 531 35.92 -39.90 12.06
N LYS A 532 34.89 -40.65 11.63
CA LYS A 532 34.44 -40.64 10.23
C LYS A 532 33.67 -39.37 9.92
N LEU A 533 32.84 -38.91 10.86
CA LEU A 533 32.05 -37.69 10.69
C LEU A 533 32.93 -36.44 10.63
N ARG A 534 33.97 -36.30 11.49
CA ARG A 534 34.90 -35.17 11.37
C ARG A 534 35.65 -35.16 10.05
N LEU A 535 36.11 -36.33 9.57
CA LEU A 535 36.75 -36.44 8.25
C LEU A 535 35.77 -36.12 7.11
N ALA A 536 34.48 -36.46 7.24
CA ALA A 536 33.49 -36.20 6.20
C ALA A 536 33.26 -34.71 5.95
N ILE A 537 33.23 -33.89 7.01
CA ILE A 537 33.20 -32.43 6.91
C ILE A 537 34.46 -31.91 6.22
N LEU A 538 35.64 -32.34 6.68
CA LEU A 538 36.89 -31.83 6.13
C LEU A 538 37.04 -32.19 4.64
N ASN A 539 36.69 -33.43 4.25
CA ASN A 539 36.71 -33.87 2.86
C ASN A 539 35.65 -33.15 2.00
N ALA A 540 34.47 -32.82 2.56
CA ALA A 540 33.47 -32.00 1.87
C ALA A 540 33.95 -30.54 1.69
N GLY A 541 34.65 -29.97 2.69
CA GLY A 541 35.28 -28.66 2.64
C GLY A 541 36.42 -28.60 1.60
N ILE A 542 37.31 -29.58 1.60
CA ILE A 542 38.39 -29.72 0.58
C ILE A 542 37.78 -29.81 -0.82
N SER A 543 36.75 -30.65 -0.99
CA SER A 543 36.03 -30.77 -2.26
C SER A 543 35.41 -29.44 -2.70
N TYR A 544 34.83 -28.67 -1.78
CA TYR A 544 34.27 -27.35 -2.07
C TYR A 544 35.37 -26.34 -2.44
N ALA A 545 36.51 -26.37 -1.74
CA ALA A 545 37.64 -25.48 -2.00
C ALA A 545 38.19 -25.66 -3.43
N TYR A 546 38.42 -26.90 -3.85
CA TYR A 546 38.89 -27.22 -5.20
C TYR A 546 37.91 -26.85 -6.32
N GLN A 547 36.61 -26.73 -6.02
CA GLN A 547 35.61 -26.20 -6.97
C GLN A 547 35.62 -24.66 -7.06
N LYS A 548 36.19 -23.98 -6.05
CA LYS A 548 36.14 -22.53 -5.89
C LYS A 548 37.44 -21.81 -6.25
N LEU A 549 38.59 -22.47 -6.10
CA LEU A 549 39.88 -21.96 -6.57
C LEU A 549 39.81 -21.57 -8.04
N LYS A 550 40.50 -20.48 -8.41
CA LYS A 550 40.47 -19.87 -9.75
C LYS A 550 40.82 -20.84 -10.88
N LEU A 551 41.75 -21.77 -10.63
CA LEU A 551 42.16 -22.79 -11.61
C LEU A 551 41.22 -24.01 -11.66
N LYS A 552 40.48 -24.28 -10.58
CA LYS A 552 39.60 -25.44 -10.33
C LYS A 552 40.25 -26.81 -10.52
N ASP A 553 40.22 -27.65 -9.48
CA ASP A 553 40.62 -29.06 -9.57
C ASP A 553 39.41 -29.97 -9.38
N LEU A 554 38.71 -30.27 -10.48
CA LEU A 554 37.50 -31.09 -10.42
C LEU A 554 37.79 -32.57 -10.11
N GLU A 555 39.02 -33.04 -10.29
CA GLU A 555 39.42 -34.42 -9.99
C GLU A 555 39.67 -34.61 -8.49
N GLU A 556 40.48 -33.75 -7.87
CA GLU A 556 40.61 -33.74 -6.41
C GLU A 556 39.29 -33.37 -5.71
N ALA A 557 38.47 -32.49 -6.31
CA ALA A 557 37.12 -32.25 -5.79
C ALA A 557 36.27 -33.53 -5.76
N GLN A 558 36.22 -34.29 -6.86
CA GLN A 558 35.47 -35.55 -6.94
C GLN A 558 36.01 -36.58 -5.94
N LYS A 559 37.33 -36.76 -5.88
CA LYS A 559 38.02 -37.70 -4.99
C LYS A 559 37.75 -37.44 -3.51
N ASN A 560 37.74 -36.18 -3.10
CA ASN A 560 37.43 -35.81 -1.70
C ASN A 560 35.91 -35.84 -1.42
N LEU A 561 35.05 -35.53 -2.40
CA LEU A 561 33.61 -35.76 -2.29
C LEU A 561 33.28 -37.25 -2.08
N ASP A 562 33.93 -38.15 -2.82
CA ASP A 562 33.69 -39.60 -2.72
C ASP A 562 34.14 -40.16 -1.36
N ARG A 563 35.27 -39.67 -0.81
CA ARG A 563 35.69 -39.94 0.58
C ARG A 563 34.62 -39.51 1.58
N SER A 564 34.10 -38.29 1.45
CA SER A 564 33.03 -37.76 2.33
C SER A 564 31.75 -38.61 2.23
N LYS A 565 31.27 -38.89 1.00
CA LYS A 565 30.12 -39.77 0.73
C LYS A 565 30.31 -41.18 1.30
N GLN A 566 31.51 -41.75 1.22
CA GLN A 566 31.84 -43.05 1.82
C GLN A 566 31.78 -43.03 3.35
N GLN A 567 32.28 -41.96 3.97
CA GLN A 567 32.32 -41.79 5.43
C GLN A 567 30.92 -41.65 6.04
N ILE A 568 29.98 -40.99 5.35
CA ILE A 568 28.57 -40.79 5.79
C ILE A 568 27.57 -41.82 5.21
N LYS A 569 28.04 -42.83 4.47
CA LYS A 569 27.21 -43.80 3.72
C LYS A 569 26.19 -44.57 4.57
N LYS A 570 26.37 -44.64 5.90
CA LYS A 570 25.38 -45.24 6.82
C LYS A 570 24.33 -44.23 7.28
N GLN A 571 24.74 -42.97 7.46
CA GLN A 571 23.94 -41.87 8.01
C GLN A 571 22.97 -41.28 6.98
N CYS A 572 23.35 -41.23 5.69
CA CYS A 572 22.52 -40.68 4.61
C CYS A 572 21.72 -41.76 3.82
N LYS A 573 21.47 -42.93 4.41
CA LYS A 573 20.57 -43.92 3.80
C LYS A 573 19.11 -43.55 4.07
N LEU A 574 18.33 -43.39 3.00
CA LEU A 574 16.89 -43.16 3.09
C LEU A 574 16.16 -44.42 3.56
N SER A 575 15.72 -44.42 4.82
CA SER A 575 14.45 -44.99 5.26
C SER A 575 13.83 -44.04 6.27
N GLU A 576 12.53 -43.86 6.23
CA GLU A 576 11.91 -42.64 6.73
C GLU A 576 11.69 -42.58 8.24
N GLN A 577 11.55 -41.34 8.72
CA GLN A 577 10.99 -40.90 10.01
C GLN A 577 11.93 -40.49 11.17
N ASN A 578 13.18 -40.96 11.31
CA ASN A 578 13.95 -40.58 12.52
C ASN A 578 15.49 -40.40 12.40
N ILE A 579 15.97 -39.75 11.35
CA ILE A 579 17.40 -39.38 11.22
C ILE A 579 17.78 -38.30 12.26
N PRO A 580 18.89 -38.43 13.02
CA PRO A 580 19.36 -37.41 13.96
C PRO A 580 19.64 -36.06 13.29
N ASN A 581 19.55 -34.97 14.07
CA ASN A 581 19.71 -33.62 13.52
C ASN A 581 21.12 -33.40 12.95
N GLU A 582 22.15 -33.85 13.66
CA GLU A 582 23.56 -33.80 13.26
C GLU A 582 23.79 -34.57 11.94
N ALA A 583 23.31 -35.81 11.85
CA ALA A 583 23.40 -36.64 10.65
C ALA A 583 22.74 -35.96 9.43
N SER A 584 21.62 -35.28 9.63
CA SER A 584 20.93 -34.54 8.57
C SER A 584 21.75 -33.32 8.10
N GLN A 585 22.43 -32.60 9.01
CA GLN A 585 23.33 -31.50 8.64
C GLN A 585 24.51 -32.00 7.77
N PHE A 586 25.13 -33.15 8.12
CA PHE A 586 26.16 -33.77 7.26
C PHE A 586 25.64 -34.10 5.86
N CYS A 587 24.45 -34.72 5.76
CA CYS A 587 23.88 -35.05 4.45
C CYS A 587 23.65 -33.79 3.61
N ILE A 588 23.10 -32.71 4.18
CA ILE A 588 22.87 -31.45 3.46
C ILE A 588 24.18 -30.87 2.92
N LEU A 589 25.23 -30.78 3.74
CA LEU A 589 26.53 -30.25 3.32
C LEU A 589 27.12 -31.08 2.17
N THR A 590 27.17 -32.41 2.31
CA THR A 590 27.76 -33.28 1.28
C THR A 590 26.92 -33.32 0.00
N LEU A 591 25.59 -33.29 0.10
CA LEU A 591 24.69 -33.22 -1.07
C LEU A 591 24.82 -31.87 -1.78
N LYS A 592 24.96 -30.75 -1.04
CA LYS A 592 25.26 -29.41 -1.60
C LYS A 592 26.60 -29.41 -2.35
N THR A 593 27.67 -29.96 -1.76
CA THR A 593 28.99 -30.03 -2.39
C THR A 593 28.96 -30.93 -3.64
N SER A 594 28.18 -32.03 -3.60
CA SER A 594 27.94 -32.88 -4.77
C SER A 594 27.22 -32.13 -5.90
N ALA A 595 26.17 -31.39 -5.56
CA ALA A 595 25.38 -30.66 -6.53
C ALA A 595 26.17 -29.51 -7.18
N ASN A 596 27.02 -28.81 -6.41
CA ASN A 596 27.97 -27.83 -6.97
C ASN A 596 28.94 -28.49 -7.95
N LEU A 597 29.55 -29.63 -7.59
CA LEU A 597 30.51 -30.31 -8.46
C LEU A 597 29.86 -30.78 -9.77
N LEU A 598 28.65 -31.33 -9.69
CA LEU A 598 27.87 -31.73 -10.87
C LEU A 598 27.50 -30.52 -11.75
N ARG A 599 27.25 -29.34 -11.15
CA ARG A 599 27.03 -28.09 -11.90
C ARG A 599 28.29 -27.65 -12.65
N GLU A 600 29.46 -27.72 -12.02
CA GLU A 600 30.75 -27.44 -12.67
C GLU A 600 31.05 -28.46 -13.80
N GLN A 601 30.69 -29.72 -13.61
CA GLN A 601 30.72 -30.78 -14.64
C GLN A 601 29.61 -30.63 -15.72
N LYS A 602 28.81 -29.57 -15.71
CA LYS A 602 27.66 -29.30 -16.61
C LYS A 602 26.53 -30.36 -16.58
N LYS A 603 26.47 -31.20 -15.53
CA LYS A 603 25.45 -32.24 -15.32
C LYS A 603 24.22 -31.69 -14.58
N SER A 604 23.57 -30.68 -15.17
CA SER A 604 22.52 -29.90 -14.51
C SER A 604 21.37 -30.74 -13.92
N GLN A 605 20.95 -31.81 -14.60
CA GLN A 605 19.86 -32.67 -14.12
C GLN A 605 20.25 -33.52 -12.89
N GLU A 606 21.50 -33.96 -12.81
CA GLU A 606 22.02 -34.67 -11.62
C GLU A 606 22.20 -33.69 -10.46
N ALA A 607 22.72 -32.49 -10.73
CA ALA A 607 22.84 -31.41 -9.75
C ALA A 607 21.47 -31.01 -9.15
N ILE A 608 20.41 -30.90 -9.97
CA ILE A 608 19.05 -30.65 -9.48
C ILE A 608 18.58 -31.74 -8.51
N ARG A 609 18.85 -33.02 -8.78
CA ARG A 609 18.45 -34.13 -7.90
C ARG A 609 19.19 -34.10 -6.56
N GLU A 610 20.48 -33.78 -6.56
CA GLU A 610 21.28 -33.64 -5.33
C GLU A 610 20.85 -32.41 -4.52
N TYR A 611 20.64 -31.24 -5.15
CA TYR A 611 20.08 -30.05 -4.48
C TYR A 611 18.68 -30.30 -3.92
N GLN A 612 17.78 -30.95 -4.68
CA GLN A 612 16.43 -31.28 -4.21
C GLN A 612 16.48 -32.25 -3.03
N SER A 613 17.46 -33.16 -2.99
CA SER A 613 17.68 -34.06 -1.85
C SER A 613 18.18 -33.29 -0.63
N ALA A 614 19.18 -32.42 -0.78
CA ALA A 614 19.65 -31.53 0.28
C ALA A 614 18.51 -30.65 0.85
N TYR A 615 17.70 -30.05 -0.02
CA TYR A 615 16.54 -29.26 0.35
C TYR A 615 15.51 -30.09 1.14
N LYS A 616 15.19 -31.32 0.72
CA LYS A 616 14.31 -32.23 1.48
C LYS A 616 14.84 -32.58 2.88
N TYR A 617 16.16 -32.67 3.07
CA TYR A 617 16.75 -32.84 4.41
C TYR A 617 16.61 -31.57 5.26
N LEU A 618 16.78 -30.38 4.66
CA LEU A 618 16.61 -29.10 5.35
C LEU A 618 15.16 -28.88 5.82
N GLU A 619 14.18 -29.12 4.97
CA GLU A 619 12.76 -29.00 5.33
C GLU A 619 12.35 -29.99 6.42
N LYS A 620 12.87 -31.23 6.36
CA LYS A 620 12.68 -32.21 7.43
C LYS A 620 13.29 -31.72 8.75
N LEU A 621 14.48 -31.11 8.74
CA LEU A 621 15.07 -30.49 9.93
C LEU A 621 14.20 -29.35 10.49
N LYS A 622 13.79 -28.39 9.65
CA LYS A 622 12.88 -27.29 10.03
C LYS A 622 11.58 -27.82 10.68
N SER A 623 10.98 -28.85 10.10
CA SER A 623 9.70 -29.43 10.58
C SER A 623 9.78 -30.03 11.99
N LYS A 624 10.94 -30.60 12.40
CA LYS A 624 11.11 -31.23 13.71
C LYS A 624 11.04 -30.21 14.87
N GLY A 625 11.39 -28.95 14.63
CA GLY A 625 11.30 -27.87 15.61
C GLY A 625 9.89 -27.36 15.89
N LYS A 626 8.88 -27.69 15.06
CA LYS A 626 7.52 -27.12 15.13
C LYS A 626 6.51 -27.96 15.96
N ARG A 627 6.93 -28.85 16.86
CA ARG A 627 6.02 -29.73 17.62
C ARG A 627 5.45 -29.08 18.89
N GLY A 628 4.23 -28.52 18.77
CA GLY A 628 3.36 -28.13 19.89
C GLY A 628 2.66 -26.80 19.66
N ASN A 629 1.44 -26.62 20.18
CA ASN A 629 0.64 -25.38 20.06
C ASN A 629 1.17 -24.19 20.92
N LYS A 630 2.48 -24.13 21.11
CA LYS A 630 3.20 -22.92 21.53
C LYS A 630 4.23 -22.63 20.46
N THR A 631 4.20 -21.43 19.89
CA THR A 631 5.33 -20.84 19.18
C THR A 631 6.47 -20.62 20.16
N VAL A 632 7.19 -21.69 20.49
CA VAL A 632 8.49 -21.60 21.15
C VAL A 632 9.41 -20.83 20.21
N ASN A 633 10.04 -19.77 20.72
CA ASN A 633 10.90 -18.88 19.93
C ASN A 633 12.22 -19.59 19.53
N ASN A 634 12.17 -20.55 18.61
CA ASN A 634 13.32 -21.36 18.19
C ASN A 634 13.78 -21.04 16.76
N ILE A 635 14.15 -19.77 16.56
CA ILE A 635 15.49 -19.35 16.13
C ILE A 635 16.15 -20.06 14.93
N SER A 636 16.49 -19.28 13.88
CA SER A 636 17.39 -19.71 12.79
C SER A 636 18.87 -19.62 13.16
N PRO A 637 19.72 -20.47 12.57
CA PRO A 637 19.31 -21.70 11.90
C PRO A 637 18.84 -22.73 12.96
N PRO A 638 18.00 -23.71 12.60
CA PRO A 638 17.21 -24.55 13.55
C PRO A 638 18.04 -25.58 14.35
N PHE A 639 19.13 -25.12 14.98
CA PHE A 639 20.24 -25.90 15.53
C PHE A 639 20.63 -25.44 16.95
N GLN A 640 19.75 -24.75 17.68
CA GLN A 640 20.06 -24.34 19.07
C GLN A 640 20.22 -25.53 20.02
N ASP A 641 19.43 -26.60 19.86
CA ASP A 641 19.49 -27.80 20.70
C ASP A 641 20.56 -28.83 20.29
N THR A 642 21.42 -28.53 19.30
CA THR A 642 22.52 -29.43 18.89
C THR A 642 23.87 -28.90 19.35
N GLN A 643 24.63 -29.73 20.09
CA GLN A 643 26.00 -29.41 20.53
C GLN A 643 26.97 -29.17 19.36
N ILE A 644 26.64 -29.66 18.16
CA ILE A 644 27.47 -29.57 16.96
C ILE A 644 26.70 -28.79 15.88
N LYS A 645 27.26 -27.64 15.46
CA LYS A 645 26.69 -26.76 14.42
C LYS A 645 27.53 -26.89 13.15
N ILE A 646 27.08 -27.75 12.25
CA ILE A 646 27.79 -28.13 11.03
C ILE A 646 27.39 -27.22 9.88
N LEU A 647 26.09 -26.94 9.76
CA LEU A 647 25.59 -25.97 8.79
C LEU A 647 25.65 -24.56 9.40
N SER A 648 26.48 -23.71 8.80
CA SER A 648 26.41 -22.27 9.02
C SER A 648 25.12 -21.69 8.40
N LYS A 649 24.75 -20.48 8.81
CA LYS A 649 23.65 -19.75 8.16
C LYS A 649 24.01 -19.42 6.71
N GLU A 650 25.30 -19.16 6.44
CA GLU A 650 25.89 -18.98 5.13
C GLU A 650 25.73 -20.23 4.26
N ASN A 651 25.89 -21.45 4.80
CA ASN A 651 25.60 -22.70 4.07
C ASN A 651 24.14 -22.82 3.65
N VAL A 652 23.21 -22.52 4.56
CA VAL A 652 21.77 -22.62 4.32
C VAL A 652 21.35 -21.60 3.28
N GLU A 653 21.82 -20.36 3.39
CA GLU A 653 21.60 -19.32 2.38
C GLU A 653 22.18 -19.72 1.01
N ALA A 654 23.44 -20.17 0.97
CA ALA A 654 24.09 -20.59 -0.27
C ALA A 654 23.38 -21.78 -0.93
N LEU A 655 22.90 -22.76 -0.16
CA LEU A 655 22.10 -23.88 -0.67
C LEU A 655 20.87 -23.39 -1.45
N HIS A 656 20.07 -22.49 -0.86
CA HIS A 656 18.89 -21.97 -1.53
C HIS A 656 19.25 -21.16 -2.77
N ARG A 657 20.23 -20.25 -2.68
CA ARG A 657 20.63 -19.38 -3.80
C ARG A 657 21.15 -20.16 -4.99
N GLU A 658 22.06 -21.10 -4.76
CA GLU A 658 22.61 -21.97 -5.80
C GLU A 658 21.52 -22.83 -6.47
N PHE A 659 20.54 -23.30 -5.68
CA PHE A 659 19.43 -24.09 -6.21
C PHE A 659 18.43 -23.24 -7.00
N ILE A 660 18.11 -22.01 -6.54
CA ILE A 660 17.25 -21.05 -7.25
C ILE A 660 17.86 -20.68 -8.61
N ASP A 661 19.18 -20.42 -8.68
CA ASP A 661 19.90 -20.18 -9.94
C ASP A 661 19.74 -21.36 -10.91
N LEU A 662 19.97 -22.58 -10.43
CA LEU A 662 19.90 -23.79 -11.25
C LEU A 662 18.47 -24.09 -11.72
N LEU A 663 17.46 -23.91 -10.86
CA LEU A 663 16.04 -24.09 -11.21
C LEU A 663 15.56 -23.03 -12.21
N SER A 664 16.06 -21.79 -12.12
CA SER A 664 15.78 -20.72 -13.09
C SER A 664 16.30 -21.08 -14.47
N LYS A 665 17.52 -21.61 -14.57
CA LYS A 665 18.12 -22.11 -15.83
C LYS A 665 17.42 -23.35 -16.39
N ALA A 666 16.70 -24.10 -15.55
CA ALA A 666 15.97 -25.31 -15.93
C ALA A 666 14.46 -25.09 -16.15
N GLY A 667 13.94 -23.87 -15.99
CA GLY A 667 12.52 -23.54 -16.19
C GLY A 667 11.55 -24.15 -15.17
N ASN A 668 12.03 -24.59 -13.99
CA ASN A 668 11.19 -25.24 -12.98
C ASN A 668 10.64 -24.23 -11.96
N GLU A 669 9.70 -23.41 -12.40
CA GLU A 669 9.17 -22.26 -11.63
C GLU A 669 8.44 -22.67 -10.33
N ASN A 670 7.74 -23.81 -10.29
CA ASN A 670 7.05 -24.25 -9.08
C ASN A 670 8.04 -24.58 -7.95
N LEU A 671 9.04 -25.43 -8.21
CA LEU A 671 10.04 -25.78 -7.21
C LEU A 671 10.92 -24.56 -6.85
N LYS A 672 11.20 -23.68 -7.81
CA LYS A 672 11.90 -22.41 -7.58
C LYS A 672 11.13 -21.48 -6.63
N SER A 673 9.81 -21.40 -6.77
CA SER A 673 8.93 -20.63 -5.87
C SER A 673 8.97 -21.18 -4.44
N GLN A 674 8.88 -22.51 -4.26
CA GLN A 674 8.99 -23.17 -2.95
C GLN A 674 10.34 -22.89 -2.27
N VAL A 675 11.45 -22.99 -3.01
CA VAL A 675 12.80 -22.72 -2.49
C VAL A 675 13.00 -21.23 -2.18
N LYS A 676 12.42 -20.31 -2.98
CA LYS A 676 12.40 -18.88 -2.66
C LYS A 676 11.67 -18.59 -1.34
N GLU A 677 10.50 -19.20 -1.13
CA GLU A 677 9.73 -19.01 0.10
C GLU A 677 10.50 -19.53 1.33
N SER A 678 11.10 -20.72 1.23
CA SER A 678 11.93 -21.29 2.31
C SER A 678 13.17 -20.44 2.66
N LEU A 679 13.75 -19.72 1.69
CA LEU A 679 14.83 -18.77 1.93
C LEU A 679 14.32 -17.51 2.65
N LYS A 680 13.13 -17.01 2.31
CA LYS A 680 12.46 -15.91 3.01
C LYS A 680 12.20 -16.27 4.48
N GLU A 681 11.67 -17.47 4.74
CA GLU A 681 11.51 -17.99 6.11
C GLU A 681 12.84 -18.03 6.87
N HIS A 682 13.90 -18.56 6.24
CA HIS A 682 15.22 -18.67 6.88
C HIS A 682 15.77 -17.31 7.37
N TYR A 683 15.54 -16.24 6.60
CA TYR A 683 15.90 -14.87 6.98
C TYR A 683 15.02 -14.30 8.09
N LEU A 684 13.71 -14.52 8.07
CA LEU A 684 12.79 -14.12 9.15
C LEU A 684 13.15 -14.80 10.47
N ASP A 685 13.42 -16.10 10.41
CA ASP A 685 13.85 -16.88 11.57
C ASP A 685 15.21 -16.37 12.13
N GLU A 686 16.12 -15.87 11.28
CA GLU A 686 17.42 -15.32 11.72
C GLU A 686 17.25 -13.94 12.33
N LEU A 687 16.42 -13.09 11.72
CA LEU A 687 16.05 -11.79 12.30
C LEU A 687 15.46 -11.98 13.70
N ASN A 688 14.51 -12.92 13.85
CA ASN A 688 13.92 -13.29 15.13
C ASN A 688 14.99 -13.73 16.18
N ASN A 689 16.02 -14.47 15.76
CA ASN A 689 17.13 -14.88 16.63
C ASN A 689 17.99 -13.70 17.08
N LEU A 690 18.42 -12.86 16.15
CA LEU A 690 19.28 -11.72 16.44
C LEU A 690 18.57 -10.74 17.39
N LEU A 691 17.28 -10.48 17.14
CA LEU A 691 16.43 -9.66 18.02
C LEU A 691 16.25 -10.28 19.41
N ALA A 692 15.92 -11.57 19.51
CA ALA A 692 15.76 -12.27 20.79
C ALA A 692 17.05 -12.24 21.65
N ASN A 693 18.22 -12.18 21.01
CA ASN A 693 19.53 -12.08 21.68
C ASN A 693 20.05 -10.65 21.79
N LYS A 694 19.22 -9.62 21.50
CA LYS A 694 19.57 -8.19 21.56
C LYS A 694 20.82 -7.84 20.73
N LYS A 695 21.03 -8.58 19.63
CA LYS A 695 22.09 -8.37 18.63
C LYS A 695 21.65 -7.32 17.61
N TRP A 696 21.46 -6.09 18.08
CA TRP A 696 20.75 -5.04 17.35
C TRP A 696 21.37 -4.68 16.01
N GLN A 697 22.70 -4.49 15.96
CA GLN A 697 23.43 -4.19 14.72
C GLN A 697 23.29 -5.30 13.67
N GLU A 698 23.37 -6.55 14.10
CA GLU A 698 23.29 -7.72 13.22
C GLU A 698 21.84 -7.94 12.74
N ALA A 699 20.85 -7.69 13.61
CA ALA A 699 19.41 -7.74 13.28
C ALA A 699 19.02 -6.67 12.26
N ASP A 700 19.54 -5.46 12.40
CA ASP A 700 19.32 -4.34 11.46
C ASP A 700 19.89 -4.67 10.07
N GLN A 701 21.14 -5.14 10.00
CA GLN A 701 21.76 -5.62 8.76
C GLN A 701 21.02 -6.81 8.12
N ARG A 702 20.44 -7.72 8.93
CA ARG A 702 19.63 -8.83 8.43
C ARG A 702 18.26 -8.36 7.91
N THR A 703 17.67 -7.35 8.54
CA THR A 703 16.43 -6.70 8.09
C THR A 703 16.62 -6.09 6.70
N ASP A 704 17.69 -5.32 6.53
CA ASP A 704 18.09 -4.72 5.25
C ASP A 704 18.18 -5.77 4.11
N ARG A 705 18.93 -6.86 4.34
CA ARG A 705 19.10 -7.94 3.37
C ARG A 705 17.78 -8.65 3.03
N LEU A 706 16.94 -8.91 4.02
CA LEU A 706 15.62 -9.52 3.83
C LEU A 706 14.69 -8.60 3.01
N MET A 707 14.72 -7.29 3.24
CA MET A 707 13.91 -6.36 2.44
C MET A 707 14.37 -6.32 0.98
N LEU A 708 15.69 -6.24 0.71
CA LEU A 708 16.21 -6.35 -0.67
C LEU A 708 15.81 -7.68 -1.33
N TYR A 709 15.84 -8.79 -0.59
CA TYR A 709 15.44 -10.11 -1.09
C TYR A 709 13.96 -10.14 -1.49
N VAL A 710 13.05 -9.69 -0.62
CA VAL A 710 11.60 -9.62 -0.89
C VAL A 710 11.29 -8.71 -2.07
N ALA A 711 12.02 -7.61 -2.21
CA ALA A 711 11.93 -6.69 -3.35
C ALA A 711 12.53 -7.22 -4.67
N ASN A 712 13.26 -8.35 -4.65
CA ASN A 712 14.13 -8.82 -5.74
C ASN A 712 15.17 -7.77 -6.19
N ARG A 713 15.74 -7.00 -5.24
CA ARG A 713 16.68 -5.88 -5.48
C ARG A 713 18.08 -6.05 -4.91
N GLU A 714 18.46 -7.27 -4.55
CA GLU A 714 19.75 -7.56 -3.91
C GLU A 714 20.96 -7.11 -4.74
N SER A 715 20.86 -7.11 -6.08
CA SER A 715 21.90 -6.59 -6.98
C SER A 715 22.05 -5.07 -6.92
N SER A 716 20.98 -4.34 -6.67
CA SER A 716 20.98 -2.88 -6.65
C SER A 716 21.54 -2.32 -5.35
N SER A 717 21.54 -3.10 -4.26
CA SER A 717 21.96 -2.66 -2.92
C SER A 717 21.18 -1.45 -2.37
N TYR A 718 19.97 -1.19 -2.88
CA TYR A 718 18.98 -0.23 -2.33
C TYR A 718 17.57 -0.57 -2.79
N LEU A 719 16.57 -0.17 -1.99
CA LEU A 719 15.16 -0.20 -2.37
C LEU A 719 14.82 1.09 -3.14
N ASP A 720 14.19 0.97 -4.29
CA ASP A 720 13.62 2.11 -5.01
C ASP A 720 12.13 2.26 -4.71
N ILE A 721 11.57 3.38 -5.16
CA ILE A 721 10.16 3.72 -4.97
C ILE A 721 9.23 2.63 -5.54
N ASP A 722 9.53 2.08 -6.71
CA ASP A 722 8.64 1.12 -7.38
C ASP A 722 8.64 -0.25 -6.70
N SER A 723 9.80 -0.73 -6.23
CA SER A 723 9.84 -1.94 -5.39
C SER A 723 9.20 -1.75 -4.02
N LEU A 724 9.24 -0.53 -3.45
CA LEU A 724 8.50 -0.20 -2.23
C LEU A 724 6.98 -0.19 -2.46
N LYS A 725 6.50 0.32 -3.61
CA LYS A 725 5.07 0.24 -4.00
C LYS A 725 4.60 -1.22 -4.10
N THR A 726 5.39 -2.10 -4.71
CA THR A 726 5.03 -3.51 -4.94
C THR A 726 5.52 -4.48 -3.85
N PHE A 727 6.05 -3.98 -2.73
CA PHE A 727 6.58 -4.80 -1.65
C PHE A 727 5.53 -5.79 -1.10
N SER A 728 5.96 -6.88 -0.46
CA SER A 728 5.02 -7.81 0.17
C SER A 728 4.51 -7.25 1.50
N CYS A 729 3.20 -6.98 1.61
CA CYS A 729 2.57 -6.43 2.81
C CYS A 729 2.75 -7.38 4.00
N LYS A 730 2.52 -8.69 3.75
CA LYS A 730 2.74 -9.76 4.72
C LYS A 730 4.19 -9.81 5.20
N SER A 731 5.16 -9.69 4.30
CA SER A 731 6.58 -9.71 4.68
C SER A 731 6.99 -8.48 5.49
N LEU A 732 6.38 -7.31 5.23
CA LEU A 732 6.58 -6.12 6.05
C LEU A 732 5.98 -6.28 7.46
N GLN A 733 4.78 -6.85 7.57
CA GLN A 733 4.14 -7.20 8.86
C GLN A 733 4.99 -8.19 9.65
N ASP A 734 5.55 -9.22 9.00
CA ASP A 734 6.37 -10.25 9.64
C ASP A 734 7.67 -9.66 10.20
N ILE A 735 8.32 -8.75 9.47
CA ILE A 735 9.51 -8.03 9.93
C ILE A 735 9.16 -7.11 11.12
N ASP A 736 8.13 -6.28 10.97
CA ASP A 736 7.72 -5.31 11.99
C ASP A 736 7.34 -5.98 13.31
N SER A 737 6.52 -7.04 13.24
CA SER A 737 6.07 -7.80 14.41
C SER A 737 7.23 -8.38 15.22
N LEU A 738 8.34 -8.76 14.57
CA LEU A 738 9.53 -9.25 15.25
C LEU A 738 10.27 -8.12 15.99
N TRP A 739 10.42 -6.95 15.35
CA TRP A 739 11.07 -5.79 15.97
C TRP A 739 10.28 -5.27 17.16
N VAL A 740 8.96 -5.09 17.03
CA VAL A 740 8.08 -4.61 18.11
C VAL A 740 8.12 -5.57 19.31
N LYS A 741 7.98 -6.89 19.06
CA LYS A 741 7.96 -7.93 20.08
C LYS A 741 9.22 -8.01 20.93
N HIS A 742 10.40 -7.87 20.33
CA HIS A 742 11.68 -8.08 21.03
C HIS A 742 12.32 -6.80 21.59
N SER A 743 11.76 -5.63 21.25
CA SER A 743 12.26 -4.32 21.69
C SER A 743 11.44 -3.67 22.80
N ASP A 744 10.49 -4.40 23.39
CA ASP A 744 9.49 -3.86 24.34
C ASP A 744 8.69 -2.70 23.69
N GLU A 745 8.22 -2.91 22.45
CA GLU A 745 7.47 -1.94 21.61
C GLU A 745 8.24 -0.65 21.26
N ARG A 746 9.57 -0.61 21.48
CA ARG A 746 10.39 0.60 21.23
C ARG A 746 10.86 0.74 19.79
N PHE A 747 11.02 -0.35 19.05
CA PHE A 747 11.60 -0.41 17.71
C PHE A 747 10.64 -1.14 16.76
N GLY A 748 10.66 -0.75 15.48
CA GLY A 748 9.72 -1.24 14.47
C GLY A 748 9.36 -0.14 13.47
N PHE A 749 8.96 -0.55 12.28
CA PHE A 749 8.45 0.34 11.24
C PHE A 749 7.09 0.95 11.62
N SER A 750 6.21 0.21 12.31
CA SER A 750 4.96 0.74 12.87
C SER A 750 5.23 1.80 13.96
N VAL A 751 6.25 1.60 14.79
CA VAL A 751 6.70 2.59 15.78
C VAL A 751 7.25 3.84 15.10
N GLN A 752 8.08 3.67 14.07
CA GLN A 752 8.59 4.77 13.25
C GLN A 752 7.47 5.54 12.53
N LYS A 753 6.47 4.85 11.96
CA LYS A 753 5.25 5.45 11.38
C LYS A 753 4.51 6.33 12.39
N GLN A 754 4.35 5.89 13.64
CA GLN A 754 3.72 6.73 14.66
C GLN A 754 4.54 7.99 14.94
N ILE A 755 5.87 7.90 14.97
CA ILE A 755 6.76 9.05 15.22
C ILE A 755 6.79 9.99 14.00
N TRP A 756 6.80 9.43 12.79
CA TRP A 756 6.71 10.15 11.51
C TRP A 756 5.48 11.07 11.51
N VAL A 757 4.29 10.52 11.75
CA VAL A 757 3.04 11.28 11.85
C VAL A 757 3.08 12.29 13.02
N LYS A 758 3.51 11.88 14.22
CA LYS A 758 3.60 12.76 15.41
C LYS A 758 4.59 13.93 15.25
N THR A 759 5.54 13.85 14.30
CA THR A 759 6.50 14.93 14.02
C THR A 759 6.07 15.84 12.86
N GLY A 760 4.85 15.63 12.34
CA GLY A 760 4.21 16.42 11.29
C GLY A 760 4.45 15.90 9.87
N ASN A 761 5.12 14.75 9.70
CA ASN A 761 5.41 14.21 8.38
C ASN A 761 4.16 13.58 7.75
N ARG A 762 4.01 13.82 6.44
CA ARG A 762 2.91 13.34 5.62
C ARG A 762 3.25 11.97 5.03
N LEU A 763 2.22 11.20 4.68
CA LEU A 763 2.35 9.82 4.21
C LEU A 763 2.15 9.79 2.69
N GLY A 764 3.00 9.06 1.96
CA GLY A 764 2.94 9.01 0.50
C GLY A 764 3.49 10.26 -0.19
N ILE A 765 4.50 10.88 0.42
CA ILE A 765 5.29 11.95 -0.18
C ILE A 765 6.04 11.35 -1.39
N ILE A 766 5.72 11.86 -2.57
CA ILE A 766 6.47 11.60 -3.80
C ILE A 766 7.43 12.77 -4.08
N GLU A 767 7.14 13.94 -3.50
CA GLU A 767 7.96 15.12 -3.57
C GLU A 767 8.03 15.84 -2.22
N PRO A 768 9.21 15.95 -1.61
CA PRO A 768 9.37 16.68 -0.37
C PRO A 768 9.41 18.19 -0.62
N SER A 769 8.71 18.93 0.24
CA SER A 769 8.80 20.38 0.39
C SER A 769 9.78 20.78 1.50
N ASP A 770 10.09 22.07 1.63
CA ASP A 770 10.93 22.59 2.72
C ASP A 770 10.34 22.34 4.12
N GLU A 771 9.00 22.24 4.25
CA GLU A 771 8.40 21.86 5.53
C GLU A 771 8.43 20.35 5.74
N ASP A 772 8.31 19.53 4.68
CA ASP A 772 8.57 18.09 4.79
C ASP A 772 10.03 17.83 5.17
N GLY A 773 11.02 18.59 4.66
CA GLY A 773 12.41 18.51 5.11
C GLY A 773 12.62 18.96 6.57
N LYS A 774 11.79 19.86 7.10
CA LYS A 774 11.78 20.23 8.53
C LYS A 774 11.08 19.17 9.39
N ASN A 775 9.94 18.65 8.96
CA ASN A 775 9.24 17.51 9.55
C ASN A 775 10.16 16.28 9.59
N PHE A 776 10.90 16.04 8.51
CA PHE A 776 11.84 14.94 8.40
C PHE A 776 12.98 15.14 9.38
N LYS A 777 13.57 16.34 9.47
CA LYS A 777 14.54 16.71 10.51
C LYS A 777 13.99 16.51 11.92
N ARG A 778 12.72 16.83 12.19
CA ARG A 778 12.04 16.52 13.47
C ARG A 778 11.97 15.01 13.70
N PHE A 779 11.60 14.21 12.69
CA PHE A 779 11.57 12.75 12.75
C PHE A 779 12.95 12.15 13.05
N ILE A 780 13.98 12.41 12.22
CA ILE A 780 15.32 11.85 12.38
C ILE A 780 16.01 12.30 13.67
N SER A 781 15.69 13.50 14.19
CA SER A 781 16.12 13.91 15.53
C SER A 781 15.39 13.12 16.62
N ARG A 782 14.08 12.86 16.45
CA ARG A 782 13.25 12.15 17.44
C ARG A 782 13.56 10.66 17.53
N VAL A 783 13.90 10.01 16.41
CA VAL A 783 14.42 8.62 16.37
C VAL A 783 15.93 8.52 16.59
N GLY A 784 16.63 9.64 16.82
CA GLY A 784 18.03 9.65 17.24
C GLY A 784 19.09 9.45 16.15
N TRP A 785 18.73 9.57 14.87
CA TRP A 785 19.66 9.44 13.74
C TRP A 785 20.38 10.76 13.39
N TYR A 786 19.86 11.89 13.87
CA TYR A 786 20.40 13.21 13.59
C TYR A 786 20.76 13.96 14.87
N ASP A 787 21.82 14.75 14.82
CA ASP A 787 22.20 15.66 15.88
C ASP A 787 21.78 17.10 15.53
N SER A 788 20.90 17.67 16.35
CA SER A 788 20.38 19.03 16.14
C SER A 788 21.38 20.13 16.47
N GLU A 789 22.36 19.86 17.34
CA GLU A 789 23.38 20.83 17.75
C GLU A 789 24.53 20.85 16.74
N GLU A 790 25.06 19.68 16.39
CA GLU A 790 26.11 19.55 15.35
C GLU A 790 25.55 19.74 13.92
N ARG A 791 24.22 19.73 13.75
CA ARG A 791 23.49 19.79 12.46
C ARG A 791 23.95 18.72 11.46
N ALA A 792 24.21 17.51 11.97
CA ALA A 792 24.79 16.42 11.22
C ALA A 792 24.08 15.08 11.49
N TRP A 793 24.15 14.16 10.53
CA TRP A 793 23.77 12.77 10.76
C TRP A 793 24.70 12.11 11.78
N LYS A 794 24.15 11.34 12.72
CA LYS A 794 24.95 10.53 13.63
C LYS A 794 25.52 9.36 12.86
N ASN A 795 26.82 9.16 12.99
CA ASN A 795 27.47 7.98 12.43
C ASN A 795 26.78 6.71 12.96
N TYR A 796 26.42 5.78 12.06
CA TYR A 796 25.72 4.55 12.40
C TYR A 796 26.36 3.77 13.57
N ALA A 797 27.69 3.76 13.68
CA ALA A 797 28.38 3.12 14.80
C ALA A 797 28.05 3.78 16.15
N LYS A 798 27.92 5.12 16.20
CA LYS A 798 27.48 5.85 17.42
C LYS A 798 26.01 5.57 17.76
N VAL A 799 25.14 5.44 16.75
CA VAL A 799 23.72 5.10 16.98
C VAL A 799 23.60 3.71 17.59
N ILE A 800 24.31 2.73 17.01
CA ILE A 800 24.40 1.36 17.55
C ILE A 800 25.03 1.33 18.94
N GLU A 801 26.11 2.08 19.20
CA GLU A 801 26.74 2.16 20.53
C GLU A 801 25.74 2.58 21.62
N VAL A 802 24.85 3.54 21.33
CA VAL A 802 23.79 3.96 22.27
C VAL A 802 22.78 2.85 22.52
N VAL A 803 22.36 2.13 21.47
CA VAL A 803 21.40 1.02 21.58
C VAL A 803 21.99 -0.19 22.31
N ASP A 804 23.21 -0.59 21.98
CA ASP A 804 23.90 -1.72 22.61
C ASP A 804 24.26 -1.42 24.08
N LYS A 805 24.58 -0.16 24.42
CA LYS A 805 24.82 0.28 25.80
C LYS A 805 23.55 0.22 26.64
N ASN A 806 22.43 0.74 26.14
CA ASN A 806 21.12 0.58 26.77
C ASN A 806 19.93 0.91 25.82
N TYR A 807 19.36 -0.12 25.19
CA TYR A 807 18.22 0.04 24.27
C TYR A 807 16.95 0.65 24.92
N GLN A 808 16.80 0.55 26.25
CA GLN A 808 15.70 1.17 26.99
C GLN A 808 15.89 2.69 27.19
N GLN A 809 17.10 3.20 26.99
CA GLN A 809 17.42 4.63 27.00
C GLN A 809 17.67 5.19 25.59
N ALA A 810 17.96 4.33 24.60
CA ALA A 810 17.99 4.72 23.20
C ALA A 810 16.62 5.31 22.73
N PRO A 811 16.60 6.30 21.83
CA PRO A 811 15.36 6.92 21.36
C PRO A 811 14.35 5.90 20.79
N VAL A 812 13.06 6.14 21.02
CA VAL A 812 12.00 5.29 20.46
C VAL A 812 12.03 5.41 18.93
N GLY A 813 11.88 4.30 18.23
CA GLY A 813 11.98 4.22 16.76
C GLY A 813 13.41 4.22 16.19
N THR A 814 14.48 4.18 17.01
CA THR A 814 15.88 4.18 16.53
C THR A 814 16.17 3.04 15.54
N LEU A 815 15.50 1.89 15.67
CA LEU A 815 15.65 0.75 14.78
C LEU A 815 14.28 0.30 14.23
N PRO A 816 14.22 -0.31 13.03
CA PRO A 816 15.33 -0.56 12.09
C PRO A 816 15.84 0.73 11.45
N HIS A 817 17.16 0.94 11.38
CA HIS A 817 17.73 2.16 10.79
C HIS A 817 17.72 2.12 9.26
N THR A 818 17.83 0.93 8.67
CA THR A 818 17.97 0.62 7.24
C THR A 818 19.01 1.46 6.48
N ARG A 819 20.12 0.85 6.07
CA ARG A 819 21.27 1.56 5.47
C ARG A 819 21.02 2.16 4.08
N TYR A 820 19.88 1.86 3.46
CA TYR A 820 19.53 2.39 2.13
C TYR A 820 19.07 3.86 2.16
N MET A 821 19.08 4.47 3.35
CA MET A 821 18.73 5.86 3.63
C MET A 821 19.87 6.90 3.42
N ASP A 822 20.95 6.57 2.70
CA ASP A 822 22.10 7.50 2.53
C ASP A 822 22.10 8.33 1.22
N TYR A 823 21.22 8.04 0.25
CA TYR A 823 21.25 8.66 -1.10
C TYR A 823 19.89 9.21 -1.57
N GLY A 824 19.51 10.42 -1.15
CA GLY A 824 18.48 11.28 -1.77
C GLY A 824 17.01 10.80 -1.76
N ALA A 825 16.77 9.50 -1.93
CA ALA A 825 15.50 8.79 -1.88
C ALA A 825 15.02 8.50 -0.45
N VAL A 826 15.61 9.15 0.55
CA VAL A 826 15.38 8.89 1.97
C VAL A 826 13.97 9.31 2.38
N GLU A 827 13.64 10.57 2.13
CA GLU A 827 12.34 11.17 2.47
C GLU A 827 11.20 10.45 1.73
N ASN A 828 11.38 10.23 0.43
CA ASN A 828 10.42 9.50 -0.40
C ASN A 828 10.31 8.02 0.00
N GLY A 829 11.43 7.30 0.09
CA GLY A 829 11.46 5.87 0.41
C GLY A 829 10.84 5.54 1.76
N ILE A 830 11.15 6.34 2.80
CA ILE A 830 10.49 6.22 4.11
C ILE A 830 9.01 6.57 4.00
N SER A 831 8.63 7.63 3.28
CA SER A 831 7.21 8.02 3.14
C SER A 831 6.40 6.99 2.36
N PHE A 832 6.98 6.30 1.37
CA PHE A 832 6.37 5.15 0.68
C PHE A 832 6.27 3.93 1.61
N LEU A 833 7.32 3.62 2.37
CA LEU A 833 7.26 2.54 3.37
C LEU A 833 6.18 2.82 4.42
N ALA A 834 6.11 4.06 4.93
CA ALA A 834 5.11 4.52 5.88
C ALA A 834 3.70 4.53 5.28
N LEU A 835 3.51 4.96 4.03
CA LEU A 835 2.24 4.84 3.30
C LEU A 835 1.80 3.38 3.16
N ARG A 836 2.73 2.47 2.89
CA ARG A 836 2.43 1.03 2.78
C ARG A 836 1.96 0.48 4.13
N LEU A 837 2.54 0.91 5.25
CA LEU A 837 2.02 0.58 6.59
C LEU A 837 0.60 1.15 6.84
N VAL A 838 0.19 2.22 6.15
CA VAL A 838 -1.20 2.75 6.23
C VAL A 838 -2.14 1.88 5.39
N ASN A 839 -1.81 1.67 4.11
CA ASN A 839 -2.68 0.98 3.15
C ASN A 839 -2.98 -0.48 3.51
N PHE A 840 -2.14 -1.12 4.33
CA PHE A 840 -2.32 -2.51 4.77
C PHE A 840 -2.62 -2.64 6.27
N ASN A 841 -3.04 -1.55 6.91
CA ASN A 841 -3.53 -1.48 8.29
C ASN A 841 -2.58 -2.15 9.30
N ILE A 842 -1.32 -1.71 9.30
CA ILE A 842 -0.23 -2.13 10.20
C ILE A 842 -0.04 -1.07 11.29
#